data_AF-A0A8W8NGJ2-F1
#
_entry.id   AF-A0A8W8NGJ2-F1
#
_cell.length_a   1.000
_cell.length_b   1.000
_cell.length_c   1.000
_cell.angle_alpha   90.00
_cell.angle_beta   90.00
_cell.angle_gamma   90.00
#
_symmetry.space_group_name_H-M   'P 1'
#
loop_
_entity.id
_entity.type
_entity.pdbx_description
1 polymer ?
#
loop_
_entity_poly.entity_id
_entity_poly.type
_entity_poly.pdbx_seq_one_letter_code
_entity_poly.pdbx_strand_id
1 'polypeptide(L)'
;MTCDFVSEYNLLKKSTAGYSNDCLYDVAVLKLLMAPVQSSNLGYMQQTDKPRTMSTIDYGQTAEDHQGLLVLVKHTGQALSQQKFRKVWDRTKKLNSVSIPGQNRNAWVRYKQHYPKENNEWGDFQAHRKVLGLISVGECRTVEEFEDLFDHYKNVKEEYASTLFNSRLIVFGMNRDGTPLEEEMDNPVLSLHSSQDKADSEDSGVTSDISPSDNVAMHEKPLLKETKSDPYGSVSKSSSEGKITFVGKKPLKKQESSPVPVYQYSPISTPPGTPPLQRPHSNSLTKDSTGAEVLFFPSIQDCSDLEEKLKEFIVSLFFVLEGKRLDRSFERHDRIQLLCAPFERKDYVGLDTDTKSFRKKCQGRLRKHLADLCLQAGLPGEAILHYETAIDILRPVNDALWIGACYEGLSSAAVVINYPKSVVLSGLRRNYFSLSSKRGSSMLNEAKLRTGSLNNKTNGMESAPENLSRVAPDPTDIMDKFREALGHYSKFKSAAVIEIELSLKACRVLTMQGKCLQASTFLQNVIYINCNISEEDKILRYCTLSELYADIGFHRKAAFFKRIAAMQCVSSPQATQQNWSCCYSLLIQALDGYNISHNLIERCNGPHSGWPVLQSRVLNELIFSARRMGKIPIAIRNTTFMIHFLHQFMTLMEKRDISQTLEQLTTQTDDGNCQSLALDNGMILPPVPLTTIPYVKSFKLIRMRPHLEPVKLKRYGESTNSGPFIFTPLNLGMSRNDKDDGKMDFGLVARDVCEVQLQVYNPLPDELKVTQMGLIVEGVELEPYPCNPSIPAETGPYLVKLLCRPKSEGELHIIGYFTKVMGVKSQCRLKDLDQLNFDKIKVSVVPPLPQIMLTTSLPKADNFLSGDNSEYVVTSGTTVLYAGQSMECLVTLQNTSLQPVEHVDAEVICKIEEKDYLGQVFQWSMENIQSQLPLQPNGIMCFTLCINGVSDFLSDNVDLETADQCVECLLRVEYSGGDGLQAGHCRQCAVNLSVDICPSVIIQVWDALPAERCDHCYLIFDLLNASGHDLSIQHSNQESVSILPGHTERIAVEIERCDFPSLPDMTYLRNRIKQSKNTNHYSTYLNQFVDIRWKIPSLKASGKLSIDYIEWSEEQLRQIQISPIEWEVKLNGSFFPQKGALEWSVLDCLDVVASVTVNTEESCNRSALLYITCHQDDDDCDNVSVLGVNTAFFETVKQGQSLLINPAFLIHCGGIYTIDIKCVVISSEEVEETFHYHPVKLHVIEIADSAF
;
A
#
# COMPACT_ATOMS: atom_id res chain seq x y z
N MET A 1 35.72 -24.72 -15.78
CA MET A 1 34.92 -25.91 -15.43
C MET A 1 35.60 -26.78 -14.37
N THR A 2 36.77 -27.40 -14.64
CA THR A 2 37.45 -28.27 -13.65
C THR A 2 37.89 -27.55 -12.36
N CYS A 3 38.32 -26.29 -12.44
CA CYS A 3 38.65 -25.48 -11.25
C CYS A 3 37.41 -25.13 -10.39
N ASP A 4 36.22 -25.04 -10.99
CA ASP A 4 35.01 -24.48 -10.35
C ASP A 4 34.25 -25.50 -9.50
N PHE A 5 34.53 -26.79 -9.69
CA PHE A 5 34.09 -27.85 -8.79
C PHE A 5 35.05 -28.02 -7.60
N VAL A 6 36.33 -27.64 -7.75
CA VAL A 6 37.32 -27.63 -6.65
C VAL A 6 36.97 -26.53 -5.62
N SER A 7 36.36 -25.42 -6.03
CA SER A 7 35.86 -24.40 -5.09
C SER A 7 34.66 -24.91 -4.29
N GLU A 8 33.72 -25.63 -4.92
CA GLU A 8 32.55 -26.25 -4.25
C GLU A 8 33.00 -27.34 -3.25
N TYR A 9 33.98 -28.17 -3.65
CA TYR A 9 34.66 -29.14 -2.78
C TYR A 9 35.31 -28.46 -1.56
N ASN A 10 36.02 -27.34 -1.74
CA ASN A 10 36.67 -26.61 -0.65
C ASN A 10 35.68 -25.85 0.26
N LEU A 11 34.56 -25.35 -0.28
CA LEU A 11 33.47 -24.72 0.47
C LEU A 11 32.72 -25.74 1.34
N LEU A 12 32.37 -26.91 0.79
CA LEU A 12 31.83 -28.03 1.55
C LEU A 12 32.80 -28.44 2.67
N LYS A 13 34.11 -28.51 2.40
CA LYS A 13 35.14 -28.83 3.39
C LYS A 13 35.30 -27.79 4.50
N LYS A 14 35.04 -26.51 4.23
CA LYS A 14 35.07 -25.43 5.24
C LYS A 14 33.79 -25.37 6.09
N SER A 15 32.61 -25.62 5.50
CA SER A 15 31.35 -25.59 6.26
C SER A 15 31.09 -26.85 7.11
N THR A 16 31.82 -27.95 6.86
CA THR A 16 31.66 -29.23 7.56
C THR A 16 32.47 -29.37 8.85
N ALA A 17 33.16 -28.32 9.29
CA ALA A 17 33.98 -28.31 10.52
C ALA A 17 33.18 -28.41 11.85
N GLY A 18 31.87 -28.73 11.81
CA GLY A 18 31.03 -28.83 13.02
C GLY A 18 29.69 -29.57 12.89
N TYR A 19 29.36 -30.23 11.77
CA TYR A 19 28.07 -30.90 11.59
C TYR A 19 28.15 -32.28 10.89
N SER A 20 27.07 -33.04 11.01
CA SER A 20 26.94 -34.51 10.90
C SER A 20 27.40 -35.21 9.61
N ASN A 21 27.65 -36.52 9.74
CA ASN A 21 28.15 -37.44 8.72
C ASN A 21 27.47 -37.38 7.34
N ASP A 22 26.21 -36.96 7.23
CA ASP A 22 25.50 -36.85 5.95
C ASP A 22 26.20 -35.91 4.95
N CYS A 23 26.86 -34.84 5.43
CA CYS A 23 27.57 -33.89 4.55
C CYS A 23 28.86 -34.47 3.94
N LEU A 24 29.42 -35.56 4.48
CA LEU A 24 30.57 -36.25 3.89
C LEU A 24 30.19 -37.09 2.66
N TYR A 25 28.92 -37.49 2.53
CA TYR A 25 28.44 -38.27 1.39
C TYR A 25 28.28 -37.43 0.11
N ASP A 26 27.79 -36.19 0.20
CA ASP A 26 27.68 -35.30 -0.96
C ASP A 26 29.07 -34.99 -1.57
N VAL A 27 30.12 -34.92 -0.74
CA VAL A 27 31.52 -34.76 -1.17
C VAL A 27 32.04 -35.99 -1.94
N ALA A 28 31.56 -37.19 -1.62
CA ALA A 28 31.90 -38.42 -2.34
C ALA A 28 31.17 -38.53 -3.70
N VAL A 29 29.91 -38.08 -3.78
CA VAL A 29 29.14 -37.99 -5.03
C VAL A 29 29.79 -37.00 -6.00
N LEU A 30 30.18 -35.81 -5.51
CA LEU A 30 30.93 -34.82 -6.30
C LEU A 30 32.26 -35.40 -6.80
N LYS A 31 33.04 -36.09 -5.96
CA LYS A 31 34.29 -36.74 -6.37
C LYS A 31 34.12 -37.74 -7.52
N LEU A 32 33.00 -38.48 -7.57
CA LEU A 32 32.75 -39.43 -8.66
C LEU A 32 32.30 -38.72 -9.96
N LEU A 33 31.46 -37.70 -9.85
CA LEU A 33 30.99 -36.90 -11.00
C LEU A 33 32.10 -36.02 -11.60
N MET A 34 33.12 -35.67 -10.82
CA MET A 34 34.28 -34.88 -11.25
C MET A 34 35.42 -35.70 -11.87
N ALA A 35 35.38 -37.04 -11.81
CA ALA A 35 36.50 -37.85 -12.26
C ALA A 35 36.68 -37.73 -13.79
N PRO A 36 37.81 -37.21 -14.30
CA PRO A 36 38.06 -37.25 -15.73
C PRO A 36 38.20 -38.71 -16.16
N VAL A 37 37.56 -39.08 -17.28
CA VAL A 37 37.72 -40.41 -17.88
C VAL A 37 39.12 -40.49 -18.51
N GLN A 38 40.13 -40.72 -17.67
CA GLN A 38 41.46 -41.16 -18.12
C GLN A 38 41.39 -42.65 -18.45
N SER A 39 40.98 -42.94 -19.68
CA SER A 39 41.12 -44.25 -20.30
C SER A 39 42.60 -44.56 -20.57
N SER A 40 43.30 -45.09 -19.58
CA SER A 40 44.67 -45.61 -19.76
C SER A 40 44.91 -46.87 -18.93
N ASN A 41 44.41 -47.99 -19.42
CA ASN A 41 45.16 -49.24 -19.37
C ASN A 41 44.78 -50.11 -20.58
N LEU A 42 45.77 -50.45 -21.38
CA LEU A 42 45.63 -51.15 -22.66
C LEU A 42 45.70 -52.67 -22.42
N GLY A 43 44.79 -53.43 -23.01
CA GLY A 43 44.80 -54.90 -22.94
C GLY A 43 44.06 -55.49 -24.14
N TYR A 44 44.82 -56.04 -25.09
CA TYR A 44 44.27 -56.65 -26.31
C TYR A 44 43.28 -57.78 -26.00
N MET A 45 42.07 -57.70 -26.58
CA MET A 45 41.45 -58.82 -27.31
C MET A 45 40.53 -58.28 -28.39
N GLN A 46 40.69 -58.79 -29.61
CA GLN A 46 39.78 -58.51 -30.73
C GLN A 46 38.52 -59.37 -30.59
N GLN A 47 37.34 -58.76 -30.71
CA GLN A 47 36.38 -59.17 -31.74
C GLN A 47 35.29 -58.10 -31.94
N THR A 48 34.91 -57.92 -33.20
CA THR A 48 33.93 -56.94 -33.65
C THR A 48 32.52 -57.46 -33.43
N ASP A 49 31.77 -56.87 -32.51
CA ASP A 49 30.30 -56.99 -32.49
C ASP A 49 29.74 -55.58 -32.23
N LYS A 50 28.96 -55.04 -33.17
CA LYS A 50 28.29 -53.74 -32.97
C LYS A 50 27.32 -53.90 -31.79
N PRO A 51 27.34 -53.03 -30.76
CA PRO A 51 26.37 -53.12 -29.69
C PRO A 51 24.97 -52.89 -30.28
N ARG A 52 24.11 -53.90 -30.22
CA ARG A 52 22.67 -53.70 -30.42
C ARG A 52 22.18 -52.71 -29.37
N THR A 53 21.24 -51.86 -29.76
CA THR A 53 20.58 -50.88 -28.89
C THR A 53 20.11 -51.54 -27.60
N MET A 54 20.57 -51.03 -26.45
CA MET A 54 20.04 -51.47 -25.15
C MET A 54 18.63 -50.90 -24.96
N SER A 55 17.81 -51.59 -24.17
CA SER A 55 16.50 -51.12 -23.73
C SER A 55 16.56 -49.74 -23.07
N THR A 56 15.58 -48.89 -23.36
CA THR A 56 15.44 -47.57 -22.74
C THR A 56 14.77 -47.68 -21.37
N ILE A 57 15.18 -46.82 -20.44
CA ILE A 57 14.69 -46.84 -19.04
C ILE A 57 13.30 -46.20 -18.97
N ASP A 58 12.29 -46.93 -18.48
CA ASP A 58 10.97 -46.34 -18.23
C ASP A 58 10.92 -45.70 -16.84
N TYR A 59 11.46 -44.49 -16.72
CA TYR A 59 11.45 -43.69 -15.49
C TYR A 59 10.05 -43.50 -14.88
N GLY A 60 8.98 -43.62 -15.68
CA GLY A 60 7.59 -43.55 -15.24
C GLY A 60 6.97 -44.88 -14.80
N GLN A 61 7.75 -45.96 -14.63
CA GLN A 61 7.23 -47.27 -14.23
C GLN A 61 7.06 -47.41 -12.71
N THR A 62 5.93 -47.98 -12.30
CA THR A 62 5.53 -48.22 -10.91
C THR A 62 5.45 -49.73 -10.63
N ALA A 63 5.41 -50.12 -9.36
CA ALA A 63 5.21 -51.52 -8.99
C ALA A 63 3.84 -52.05 -9.46
N GLU A 64 2.82 -51.19 -9.43
CA GLU A 64 1.45 -51.52 -9.83
C GLU A 64 1.29 -51.77 -11.33
N ASP A 65 2.19 -51.22 -12.16
CA ASP A 65 2.21 -51.45 -13.61
C ASP A 65 2.41 -52.94 -13.96
N HIS A 66 2.92 -53.76 -13.02
CA HIS A 66 3.04 -55.21 -13.21
C HIS A 66 1.67 -55.92 -13.39
N GLN A 67 0.58 -55.33 -12.91
CA GLN A 67 -0.78 -55.85 -13.13
C GLN A 67 -1.42 -55.28 -14.41
N GLY A 68 -0.75 -54.35 -15.10
CA GLY A 68 -1.29 -53.61 -16.23
C GLY A 68 -1.15 -54.34 -17.56
N LEU A 69 -2.16 -54.20 -18.42
CA LEU A 69 -2.10 -54.51 -19.85
C LEU A 69 -1.51 -53.29 -20.58
N LEU A 70 -0.35 -53.45 -21.23
CA LEU A 70 0.29 -52.37 -21.96
C LEU A 70 -0.36 -52.18 -23.34
N VAL A 71 -0.88 -50.98 -23.59
CA VAL A 71 -1.52 -50.58 -24.86
C VAL A 71 -0.77 -49.39 -25.46
N LEU A 72 -0.38 -49.54 -26.73
CA LEU A 72 0.29 -48.50 -27.51
C LEU A 72 -0.78 -47.65 -28.23
N VAL A 73 -0.75 -46.33 -28.05
CA VAL A 73 -1.68 -45.40 -28.71
C VAL A 73 -0.90 -44.49 -29.66
N LYS A 74 -1.08 -44.68 -30.97
CA LYS A 74 -0.30 -43.99 -32.00
C LYS A 74 -1.15 -42.98 -32.75
N HIS A 75 -0.57 -41.81 -33.02
CA HIS A 75 -1.06 -40.88 -34.03
C HIS A 75 -0.70 -41.43 -35.42
N THR A 76 -1.59 -41.29 -36.40
CA THR A 76 -1.41 -41.85 -37.76
C THR A 76 -2.09 -40.94 -38.79
N GLY A 77 -1.41 -40.68 -39.91
CA GLY A 77 -1.85 -39.72 -40.94
C GLY A 77 -1.48 -38.26 -40.64
N GLN A 78 -1.45 -37.43 -41.68
CA GLN A 78 -1.03 -36.01 -41.57
C GLN A 78 -2.20 -35.05 -41.25
N ALA A 79 -3.45 -35.41 -41.61
CA ALA A 79 -4.61 -34.53 -41.47
C ALA A 79 -5.07 -34.32 -40.01
N LEU A 80 -4.79 -35.26 -39.10
CA LEU A 80 -5.19 -35.15 -37.70
C LEU A 80 -4.25 -34.20 -36.93
N SER A 81 -4.74 -33.02 -36.55
CA SER A 81 -3.92 -32.04 -35.82
C SER A 81 -3.52 -32.54 -34.41
N GLN A 82 -2.33 -32.14 -33.94
CA GLN A 82 -1.80 -32.59 -32.64
C GLN A 82 -2.71 -32.19 -31.46
N GLN A 83 -3.46 -31.08 -31.58
CA GLN A 83 -4.45 -30.67 -30.57
C GLN A 83 -5.66 -31.61 -30.52
N LYS A 84 -6.17 -32.08 -31.67
CA LYS A 84 -7.24 -33.09 -31.71
C LYS A 84 -6.75 -34.41 -31.13
N PHE A 85 -5.55 -34.87 -31.50
CA PHE A 85 -4.97 -36.09 -30.95
C PHE A 85 -4.83 -36.04 -29.42
N ARG A 86 -4.38 -34.92 -28.83
CA ARG A 86 -4.32 -34.74 -27.37
C ARG A 86 -5.68 -34.96 -26.69
N LYS A 87 -6.78 -34.44 -27.26
CA LYS A 87 -8.14 -34.67 -26.74
C LYS A 87 -8.52 -36.16 -26.73
N VAL A 88 -8.22 -36.91 -27.80
CA VAL A 88 -8.49 -38.37 -27.85
C VAL A 88 -7.61 -39.13 -26.86
N TRP A 89 -6.33 -38.78 -26.77
CA TRP A 89 -5.39 -39.35 -25.81
C TRP A 89 -5.86 -39.14 -24.36
N ASP A 90 -6.29 -37.93 -23.99
CA ASP A 90 -6.75 -37.63 -22.63
C ASP A 90 -8.06 -38.34 -22.29
N ARG A 91 -8.97 -38.54 -23.25
CA ARG A 91 -10.16 -39.40 -23.06
C ARG A 91 -9.76 -40.87 -22.89
N THR A 92 -8.86 -41.38 -23.71
CA THR A 92 -8.37 -42.77 -23.64
C THR A 92 -7.67 -43.05 -22.31
N LYS A 93 -6.77 -42.15 -21.88
CA LYS A 93 -5.97 -42.27 -20.65
C LYS A 93 -6.81 -42.28 -19.36
N LYS A 94 -8.03 -41.72 -19.38
CA LYS A 94 -8.98 -41.79 -18.24
C LYS A 94 -9.46 -43.21 -17.95
N LEU A 95 -9.54 -44.09 -18.95
CA LEU A 95 -9.98 -45.49 -18.81
C LEU A 95 -8.83 -46.40 -18.33
N ASN A 96 -8.31 -46.14 -17.13
CA ASN A 96 -7.18 -46.89 -16.54
C ASN A 96 -7.56 -48.27 -15.99
N SER A 97 -8.86 -48.54 -15.80
CA SER A 97 -9.39 -49.77 -15.22
C SER A 97 -10.78 -50.08 -15.77
N VAL A 98 -11.08 -51.36 -16.00
CA VAL A 98 -12.38 -51.85 -16.49
C VAL A 98 -12.80 -53.07 -15.68
N SER A 99 -14.00 -53.03 -15.09
CA SER A 99 -14.61 -54.19 -14.43
C SER A 99 -14.98 -55.24 -15.46
N ILE A 100 -14.58 -56.49 -15.26
CA ILE A 100 -14.84 -57.58 -16.20
C ILE A 100 -16.26 -58.15 -16.00
N PRO A 101 -17.10 -58.23 -17.05
CA PRO A 101 -18.42 -58.82 -16.93
C PRO A 101 -18.38 -60.27 -16.42
N GLY A 102 -19.17 -60.58 -15.40
CA GLY A 102 -19.24 -61.92 -14.82
C GLY A 102 -18.06 -62.34 -13.94
N GLN A 103 -17.10 -61.43 -13.66
CA GLN A 103 -16.02 -61.68 -12.71
C GLN A 103 -15.88 -60.51 -11.71
N ASN A 104 -15.59 -60.81 -10.45
CA ASN A 104 -15.24 -59.79 -9.45
C ASN A 104 -13.77 -59.35 -9.61
N ARG A 105 -13.36 -58.96 -10.82
CA ARG A 105 -12.00 -58.57 -11.18
C ARG A 105 -12.00 -57.35 -12.09
N ASN A 106 -10.96 -56.51 -11.97
CA ASN A 106 -10.71 -55.38 -12.85
C ASN A 106 -9.49 -55.66 -13.73
N ALA A 107 -9.61 -55.41 -15.03
CA ALA A 107 -8.46 -55.30 -15.93
C ALA A 107 -7.89 -53.89 -15.83
N TRP A 108 -6.59 -53.79 -15.53
CA TRP A 108 -5.86 -52.52 -15.47
C TRP A 108 -5.12 -52.28 -16.78
N VAL A 109 -5.05 -51.03 -17.24
CA VAL A 109 -4.48 -50.69 -18.55
C VAL A 109 -3.50 -49.55 -18.44
N ARG A 110 -2.35 -49.71 -19.10
CA ARG A 110 -1.27 -48.73 -19.16
C ARG A 110 -1.09 -48.26 -20.59
N TYR A 111 -1.38 -46.99 -20.86
CA TYR A 111 -1.24 -46.41 -22.19
C TYR A 111 0.14 -45.72 -22.36
N LYS A 112 0.79 -45.93 -23.50
CA LYS A 112 2.00 -45.21 -23.94
C LYS A 112 1.81 -44.70 -25.37
N GLN A 113 2.36 -43.53 -25.71
CA GLN A 113 2.36 -43.02 -27.09
C GLN A 113 3.58 -43.50 -27.89
N HIS A 114 4.73 -43.50 -27.23
CA HIS A 114 5.99 -44.01 -27.74
C HIS A 114 6.50 -45.10 -26.78
N TYR A 115 6.89 -46.24 -27.33
CA TYR A 115 7.44 -47.38 -26.61
C TYR A 115 8.42 -48.08 -27.55
N PRO A 116 9.74 -48.17 -27.25
CA PRO A 116 10.69 -48.80 -28.17
C PRO A 116 10.53 -50.32 -28.25
N LYS A 117 10.82 -50.88 -29.43
CA LYS A 117 10.74 -52.32 -29.70
C LYS A 117 11.68 -53.13 -28.82
N GLU A 118 12.86 -52.60 -28.49
CA GLU A 118 13.84 -53.19 -27.57
C GLU A 118 13.23 -53.48 -26.20
N ASN A 119 12.32 -52.62 -25.71
CA ASN A 119 11.65 -52.82 -24.42
C ASN A 119 10.61 -53.94 -24.49
N ASN A 120 9.98 -54.15 -25.65
CA ASN A 120 9.06 -55.26 -25.89
C ASN A 120 9.78 -56.62 -25.90
N GLU A 121 11.06 -56.68 -26.30
CA GLU A 121 11.84 -57.92 -26.30
C GLU A 121 12.05 -58.50 -24.89
N TRP A 122 12.10 -57.64 -23.86
CA TRP A 122 12.15 -58.06 -22.45
C TRP A 122 10.83 -58.66 -21.94
N GLY A 123 9.77 -58.67 -22.76
CA GLY A 123 8.46 -59.16 -22.38
C GLY A 123 8.41 -60.62 -21.90
N ASP A 124 9.28 -61.50 -22.41
CA ASP A 124 9.37 -62.89 -21.92
C ASP A 124 9.92 -62.98 -20.49
N PHE A 125 10.73 -62.00 -20.09
CA PHE A 125 11.31 -61.88 -18.75
C PHE A 125 10.37 -61.14 -17.78
N GLN A 126 9.68 -60.09 -18.25
CA GLN A 126 8.71 -59.28 -17.49
C GLN A 126 7.45 -59.06 -18.34
N ALA A 127 6.36 -59.81 -18.09
CA ALA A 127 5.20 -59.82 -19.00
C ALA A 127 4.51 -58.46 -19.19
N HIS A 128 4.57 -57.58 -18.17
CA HIS A 128 4.02 -56.21 -18.24
C HIS A 128 4.71 -55.28 -19.25
N ARG A 129 5.85 -55.70 -19.81
CA ARG A 129 6.54 -55.01 -20.92
C ARG A 129 6.02 -55.39 -22.31
N LYS A 130 5.22 -56.46 -22.43
CA LYS A 130 4.64 -56.86 -23.73
C LYS A 130 3.56 -55.87 -24.14
N VAL A 131 3.69 -55.28 -25.33
CA VAL A 131 2.60 -54.52 -25.96
C VAL A 131 1.52 -55.52 -26.38
N LEU A 132 0.39 -55.50 -25.68
CA LEU A 132 -0.73 -56.43 -25.89
C LEU A 132 -1.83 -55.83 -26.77
N GLY A 133 -1.98 -54.51 -26.77
CA GLY A 133 -2.95 -53.79 -27.59
C GLY A 133 -2.31 -52.66 -28.39
N LEU A 134 -2.82 -52.43 -29.60
CA LEU A 134 -2.53 -51.26 -30.44
C LEU A 134 -3.82 -50.48 -30.72
N ILE A 135 -3.78 -49.17 -30.54
CA ILE A 135 -4.81 -48.22 -30.95
C ILE A 135 -4.13 -47.17 -31.82
N SER A 136 -4.39 -47.17 -33.13
CA SER A 136 -4.02 -46.04 -34.00
C SER A 136 -5.19 -45.06 -34.10
N VAL A 137 -4.88 -43.77 -34.17
CA VAL A 137 -5.85 -42.68 -34.28
C VAL A 137 -5.43 -41.75 -35.42
N GLY A 138 -6.33 -41.55 -36.37
CA GLY A 138 -6.14 -40.64 -37.50
C GLY A 138 -7.42 -39.93 -37.94
N GLU A 139 -7.29 -39.06 -38.93
CA GLU A 139 -8.39 -38.29 -39.54
C GLU A 139 -8.21 -38.39 -41.06
N CYS A 140 -9.30 -38.65 -41.78
CA CYS A 140 -9.34 -38.65 -43.24
C CYS A 140 -10.75 -38.28 -43.72
N ARG A 141 -10.84 -37.71 -44.93
CA ARG A 141 -12.08 -37.26 -45.57
C ARG A 141 -12.37 -38.06 -46.85
N THR A 142 -11.33 -38.52 -47.53
CA THR A 142 -11.43 -39.33 -48.75
C THR A 142 -11.07 -40.80 -48.49
N VAL A 143 -11.41 -41.67 -49.44
CA VAL A 143 -11.03 -43.09 -49.39
C VAL A 143 -9.52 -43.28 -49.62
N GLU A 144 -8.90 -42.45 -50.45
CA GLU A 144 -7.45 -42.48 -50.72
C GLU A 144 -6.63 -42.13 -49.46
N GLU A 145 -7.03 -41.07 -48.73
CA GLU A 145 -6.41 -40.72 -47.44
C GLU A 145 -6.60 -41.84 -46.39
N PHE A 146 -7.70 -42.59 -46.46
CA PHE A 146 -7.93 -43.76 -45.60
C PHE A 146 -6.99 -44.93 -45.94
N GLU A 147 -6.73 -45.20 -47.22
CA GLU A 147 -5.79 -46.26 -47.65
C GLU A 147 -4.36 -45.98 -47.15
N ASP A 148 -3.86 -44.75 -47.34
CA ASP A 148 -2.57 -44.31 -46.81
C ASP A 148 -2.48 -44.49 -45.29
N LEU A 149 -3.53 -44.05 -44.56
CA LEU A 149 -3.64 -44.13 -43.11
C LEU A 149 -3.71 -45.60 -42.64
N PHE A 150 -4.38 -46.47 -43.38
CA PHE A 150 -4.49 -47.90 -43.10
C PHE A 150 -3.16 -48.63 -43.32
N ASP A 151 -2.37 -48.26 -44.33
CA ASP A 151 -1.04 -48.82 -44.57
C ASP A 151 -0.01 -48.37 -43.51
N HIS A 152 -0.05 -47.11 -43.07
CA HIS A 152 0.73 -46.69 -41.91
C HIS A 152 0.35 -47.47 -40.64
N TYR A 153 -0.94 -47.77 -40.45
CA TYR A 153 -1.41 -48.63 -39.35
C TYR A 153 -0.90 -50.08 -39.47
N LYS A 154 -0.90 -50.69 -40.66
CA LYS A 154 -0.30 -52.02 -40.90
C LYS A 154 1.17 -52.04 -40.50
N ASN A 155 1.95 -51.06 -40.95
CA ASN A 155 3.39 -50.96 -40.64
C ASN A 155 3.65 -50.93 -39.12
N VAL A 156 2.86 -50.14 -38.36
CA VAL A 156 2.96 -50.09 -36.90
C VAL A 156 2.48 -51.40 -36.24
N LYS A 157 1.47 -52.06 -36.80
CA LYS A 157 0.97 -53.36 -36.31
C LYS A 157 2.00 -54.47 -36.50
N GLU A 158 2.69 -54.51 -37.64
CA GLU A 158 3.75 -55.49 -37.93
C GLU A 158 4.93 -55.37 -36.96
N GLU A 159 5.29 -54.15 -36.54
CA GLU A 159 6.38 -53.91 -35.58
C GLU A 159 6.21 -54.68 -34.26
N TYR A 160 4.96 -54.86 -33.80
CA TYR A 160 4.57 -55.51 -32.53
C TYR A 160 3.77 -56.82 -32.70
N ALA A 161 3.64 -57.34 -33.92
CA ALA A 161 2.77 -58.48 -34.23
C ALA A 161 3.04 -59.76 -33.42
N SER A 162 4.24 -59.94 -32.88
CA SER A 162 4.62 -61.08 -32.03
C SER A 162 4.02 -61.05 -30.62
N THR A 163 3.55 -59.91 -30.13
CA THR A 163 2.99 -59.75 -28.77
C THR A 163 1.55 -59.25 -28.74
N LEU A 164 1.06 -58.61 -29.81
CA LEU A 164 -0.30 -58.08 -29.89
C LEU A 164 -1.36 -59.19 -29.79
N PHE A 165 -2.40 -58.93 -28.99
CA PHE A 165 -3.58 -59.78 -28.86
C PHE A 165 -4.77 -59.20 -29.63
N ASN A 166 -4.91 -57.87 -29.68
CA ASN A 166 -5.91 -57.16 -30.48
C ASN A 166 -5.36 -55.79 -30.93
N SER A 167 -5.88 -55.26 -32.04
CA SER A 167 -5.44 -54.02 -32.66
C SER A 167 -6.64 -53.29 -33.28
N ARG A 168 -6.80 -52.01 -32.96
CA ARG A 168 -7.88 -51.16 -33.48
C ARG A 168 -7.35 -49.91 -34.17
N LEU A 169 -8.09 -49.47 -35.18
CA LEU A 169 -7.87 -48.21 -35.88
C LEU A 169 -9.09 -47.31 -35.68
N ILE A 170 -8.89 -46.11 -35.14
CA ILE A 170 -9.93 -45.10 -34.93
C ILE A 170 -9.74 -44.00 -35.97
N VAL A 171 -10.78 -43.77 -36.77
CA VAL A 171 -10.77 -42.84 -37.90
C VAL A 171 -11.83 -41.77 -37.67
N PHE A 172 -11.42 -40.51 -37.73
CA PHE A 172 -12.32 -39.35 -37.70
C PHE A 172 -12.50 -38.75 -39.11
N GLY A 173 -13.66 -38.14 -39.39
CA GLY A 173 -13.94 -37.44 -40.65
C GLY A 173 -14.70 -38.25 -41.70
N MET A 174 -15.21 -39.43 -41.33
CA MET A 174 -16.04 -40.30 -42.18
C MET A 174 -17.33 -40.69 -41.45
N ASN A 175 -18.37 -41.04 -42.20
CA ASN A 175 -19.61 -41.60 -41.64
C ASN A 175 -19.35 -42.90 -40.87
N ARG A 176 -20.27 -43.29 -39.98
CA ARG A 176 -20.17 -44.53 -39.17
C ARG A 176 -20.01 -45.80 -40.03
N ASP A 177 -20.50 -45.77 -41.27
CA ASP A 177 -20.40 -46.85 -42.27
C ASP A 177 -19.11 -46.81 -43.12
N GLY A 178 -18.20 -45.86 -42.88
CA GLY A 178 -16.93 -45.71 -43.61
C GLY A 178 -17.02 -44.98 -44.96
N THR A 179 -18.14 -44.32 -45.26
CA THR A 179 -18.23 -43.43 -46.44
C THR A 179 -17.67 -42.04 -46.11
N PRO A 180 -17.18 -41.28 -47.10
CA PRO A 180 -16.97 -39.84 -46.96
C PRO A 180 -18.21 -39.12 -46.40
N LEU A 181 -17.98 -37.99 -45.74
CA LEU A 181 -19.04 -37.04 -45.41
C LEU A 181 -19.47 -36.33 -46.70
N GLU A 182 -20.77 -36.16 -46.91
CA GLU A 182 -21.27 -35.36 -48.05
C GLU A 182 -20.90 -33.89 -47.82
N GLU A 183 -20.25 -33.27 -48.80
CA GLU A 183 -19.93 -31.84 -48.75
C GLU A 183 -21.22 -31.01 -48.93
N GLU A 184 -21.54 -30.14 -47.97
CA GLU A 184 -22.41 -29.01 -48.29
C GLU A 184 -21.68 -28.14 -49.33
N MET A 185 -22.30 -27.96 -50.49
CA MET A 185 -21.72 -27.20 -51.60
C MET A 185 -21.61 -25.71 -51.26
N ASP A 186 -20.45 -25.28 -50.76
CA ASP A 186 -20.03 -23.88 -50.83
C ASP A 186 -19.85 -23.49 -52.31
N ASN A 187 -20.78 -22.69 -52.84
CA ASN A 187 -20.71 -22.19 -54.21
C ASN A 187 -19.56 -21.18 -54.37
N PRO A 188 -18.56 -21.42 -55.26
CA PRO A 188 -17.44 -20.52 -55.43
C PRO A 188 -17.73 -19.46 -56.49
N VAL A 189 -17.76 -18.17 -56.11
CA VAL A 189 -17.75 -17.05 -57.06
C VAL A 189 -16.76 -15.96 -56.60
N LEU A 190 -15.81 -15.66 -57.48
CA LEU A 190 -14.81 -14.56 -57.44
C LEU A 190 -13.62 -14.69 -56.48
N SER A 191 -12.65 -15.52 -56.89
CA SER A 191 -11.23 -15.34 -56.58
C SER A 191 -10.51 -14.55 -57.69
N LEU A 192 -9.74 -13.51 -57.37
CA LEU A 192 -8.66 -12.99 -58.23
C LEU A 192 -7.52 -12.42 -57.38
N HIS A 193 -6.39 -13.15 -57.34
CA HIS A 193 -5.01 -12.69 -57.03
C HIS A 193 -4.75 -12.04 -55.65
N SER A 194 -3.56 -12.14 -55.03
CA SER A 194 -2.31 -12.87 -55.35
C SER A 194 -1.50 -13.04 -54.07
N SER A 195 -0.73 -14.13 -53.97
CA SER A 195 0.29 -14.31 -52.92
C SER A 195 1.61 -13.64 -53.30
N GLN A 196 2.10 -12.68 -52.50
CA GLN A 196 3.54 -12.35 -52.45
C GLN A 196 3.94 -11.58 -51.17
N ASP A 197 4.80 -12.25 -50.38
CA ASP A 197 5.94 -11.77 -49.58
C ASP A 197 6.05 -10.36 -48.96
N LYS A 198 6.54 -10.40 -47.69
CA LYS A 198 7.47 -9.47 -46.98
C LYS A 198 6.98 -8.16 -46.32
N ALA A 199 7.12 -8.20 -44.98
CA ALA A 199 8.00 -7.37 -44.13
C ALA A 199 7.80 -5.84 -43.94
N ASP A 200 8.00 -5.46 -42.68
CA ASP A 200 8.47 -4.18 -42.11
C ASP A 200 7.53 -2.97 -41.86
N SER A 201 7.86 -2.31 -40.73
CA SER A 201 7.58 -0.92 -40.30
C SER A 201 6.15 -0.43 -39.97
N GLU A 202 5.92 -0.31 -38.66
CA GLU A 202 5.74 0.96 -37.89
C GLU A 202 4.70 2.07 -38.26
N ASP A 203 4.00 2.47 -37.19
CA ASP A 203 3.64 3.84 -36.76
C ASP A 203 2.28 4.50 -37.13
N SER A 204 1.90 5.44 -36.25
CA SER A 204 0.83 6.45 -36.27
C SER A 204 -0.62 6.02 -35.94
N GLY A 205 -1.05 6.44 -34.75
CA GLY A 205 -2.43 6.37 -34.25
C GLY A 205 -3.31 7.57 -34.60
N VAL A 206 -4.22 7.95 -33.67
CA VAL A 206 -5.12 9.15 -33.71
C VAL A 206 -6.27 8.98 -34.76
N THR A 207 -7.58 9.19 -34.52
CA THR A 207 -8.38 9.69 -33.39
C THR A 207 -9.83 9.15 -33.41
N SER A 208 -10.42 9.15 -32.21
CA SER A 208 -11.81 9.37 -31.79
C SER A 208 -12.93 9.87 -32.76
N ASP A 209 -14.13 9.34 -32.50
CA ASP A 209 -15.46 9.99 -32.42
C ASP A 209 -16.35 10.27 -33.66
N ILE A 210 -17.65 10.38 -33.31
CA ILE A 210 -18.80 11.00 -34.01
C ILE A 210 -19.67 10.11 -34.92
N SER A 211 -20.70 9.51 -34.30
CA SER A 211 -22.03 9.22 -34.85
C SER A 211 -22.86 10.50 -35.07
N PRO A 212 -23.86 10.56 -35.99
CA PRO A 212 -25.26 10.18 -35.65
C PRO A 212 -26.00 9.42 -36.80
N SER A 213 -26.93 8.49 -36.50
CA SER A 213 -28.42 8.64 -36.40
C SER A 213 -29.11 8.97 -37.74
N ASP A 214 -30.24 8.40 -38.17
CA ASP A 214 -31.49 7.95 -37.52
C ASP A 214 -32.11 6.74 -38.29
N ASN A 215 -33.14 5.97 -37.87
CA ASN A 215 -34.21 6.20 -36.88
C ASN A 215 -34.86 4.89 -36.35
N VAL A 216 -35.69 5.03 -35.30
CA VAL A 216 -36.69 4.13 -34.65
C VAL A 216 -36.34 3.65 -33.22
N ALA A 217 -37.03 4.24 -32.24
CA ALA A 217 -36.95 4.06 -30.76
C ALA A 217 -38.32 3.57 -30.21
N MET A 218 -38.51 2.71 -29.17
CA MET A 218 -37.94 2.51 -27.80
C MET A 218 -38.75 3.14 -26.66
N HIS A 219 -39.25 2.30 -25.73
CA HIS A 219 -39.79 2.55 -24.35
C HIS A 219 -40.11 1.14 -23.74
N GLU A 220 -40.03 0.78 -22.44
CA GLU A 220 -39.33 1.34 -21.27
C GLU A 220 -39.21 0.26 -20.11
N LYS A 221 -38.66 0.65 -18.94
CA LYS A 221 -38.28 -0.08 -17.68
C LYS A 221 -39.48 -0.61 -16.80
N PRO A 222 -39.36 -1.09 -15.51
CA PRO A 222 -38.28 -1.68 -14.64
C PRO A 222 -38.71 -2.95 -13.79
N LEU A 223 -37.95 -3.30 -12.71
CA LEU A 223 -38.10 -4.41 -11.72
C LEU A 223 -39.29 -4.33 -10.71
N LEU A 224 -39.83 -5.47 -10.24
CA LEU A 224 -39.83 -5.97 -8.82
C LEU A 224 -40.86 -7.11 -8.47
N LYS A 225 -40.47 -7.99 -7.52
CA LYS A 225 -41.24 -8.76 -6.49
C LYS A 225 -42.37 -9.79 -6.80
N GLU A 226 -42.11 -11.01 -6.35
CA GLU A 226 -42.85 -11.85 -5.34
C GLU A 226 -44.37 -12.17 -5.38
N THR A 227 -44.64 -13.46 -5.09
CA THR A 227 -45.79 -14.09 -4.37
C THR A 227 -47.11 -14.54 -5.05
N LYS A 228 -47.25 -15.89 -5.09
CA LYS A 228 -48.39 -16.76 -4.70
C LYS A 228 -49.83 -16.51 -5.21
N SER A 229 -50.41 -17.57 -5.81
CA SER A 229 -51.69 -18.17 -5.34
C SER A 229 -51.94 -19.58 -5.94
N ASP A 230 -52.20 -20.58 -5.09
CA ASP A 230 -52.92 -21.82 -5.45
C ASP A 230 -54.45 -21.53 -5.49
N PRO A 231 -55.32 -22.47 -5.94
CA PRO A 231 -55.99 -23.33 -4.95
C PRO A 231 -56.49 -24.73 -5.40
N TYR A 232 -56.65 -25.64 -4.43
CA TYR A 232 -57.34 -26.97 -4.45
C TYR A 232 -56.78 -28.10 -5.39
N GLY A 233 -56.70 -29.38 -5.01
CA GLY A 233 -56.87 -30.02 -3.70
C GLY A 233 -57.48 -31.45 -3.73
N SER A 234 -56.73 -32.48 -3.27
CA SER A 234 -57.23 -33.82 -2.81
C SER A 234 -57.79 -34.81 -3.88
N VAL A 235 -58.03 -36.13 -3.70
CA VAL A 235 -57.54 -37.24 -2.82
C VAL A 235 -58.08 -38.62 -3.33
N SER A 236 -57.22 -39.65 -3.44
CA SER A 236 -57.40 -41.15 -3.32
C SER A 236 -58.59 -41.97 -3.92
N LYS A 237 -58.30 -43.29 -4.15
CA LYS A 237 -59.20 -44.49 -4.30
C LYS A 237 -59.87 -44.73 -5.68
N SER A 238 -60.18 -45.95 -6.16
CA SER A 238 -59.78 -47.35 -5.81
C SER A 238 -60.35 -48.39 -6.81
N SER A 239 -59.80 -49.63 -6.85
CA SER A 239 -60.44 -50.92 -7.32
C SER A 239 -60.89 -51.03 -8.82
N SER A 240 -61.07 -52.18 -9.47
CA SER A 240 -61.18 -53.63 -9.13
C SER A 240 -60.76 -54.51 -10.34
N GLU A 241 -59.91 -55.53 -10.18
CA GLU A 241 -60.19 -57.01 -10.16
C GLU A 241 -60.81 -57.73 -11.39
N GLY A 242 -60.25 -58.92 -11.69
CA GLY A 242 -60.76 -59.94 -12.65
C GLY A 242 -59.62 -60.74 -13.33
N LYS A 243 -59.01 -61.77 -12.69
CA LYS A 243 -59.30 -63.23 -12.81
C LYS A 243 -59.26 -63.79 -14.26
N ILE A 244 -58.74 -64.99 -14.61
CA ILE A 244 -58.05 -66.15 -13.99
C ILE A 244 -57.48 -66.99 -15.19
N THR A 245 -56.36 -67.73 -15.19
CA THR A 245 -56.21 -69.16 -14.79
C THR A 245 -54.74 -69.64 -14.97
N PHE A 246 -54.39 -70.78 -14.36
CA PHE A 246 -53.06 -71.40 -14.26
C PHE A 246 -52.80 -72.57 -15.25
N VAL A 247 -51.54 -73.07 -15.22
CA VAL A 247 -51.04 -74.47 -15.37
C VAL A 247 -50.21 -74.77 -16.64
N GLY A 248 -48.97 -75.25 -16.46
CA GLY A 248 -48.15 -75.86 -17.55
C GLY A 248 -46.70 -76.21 -17.18
N LYS A 249 -46.42 -77.48 -16.88
CA LYS A 249 -45.14 -78.04 -16.37
C LYS A 249 -43.95 -78.02 -17.36
N LYS A 250 -42.71 -78.06 -16.84
CA LYS A 250 -41.45 -78.59 -17.46
C LYS A 250 -41.68 -80.01 -18.07
N PRO A 251 -40.85 -80.61 -18.98
CA PRO A 251 -39.36 -80.54 -18.99
C PRO A 251 -38.54 -80.88 -20.30
N LEU A 252 -37.19 -80.86 -20.17
CA LEU A 252 -36.14 -81.76 -20.76
C LEU A 252 -35.69 -81.76 -22.26
N LYS A 253 -34.36 -81.54 -22.43
CA LYS A 253 -33.32 -82.20 -23.29
C LYS A 253 -33.27 -82.06 -24.85
N LYS A 254 -32.04 -81.73 -25.30
CA LYS A 254 -31.18 -82.29 -26.40
C LYS A 254 -31.87 -83.22 -27.44
N GLN A 255 -31.56 -83.14 -28.75
CA GLN A 255 -30.22 -83.42 -29.32
C GLN A 255 -30.09 -83.01 -30.81
N GLU A 256 -28.89 -83.12 -31.40
CA GLU A 256 -28.58 -82.80 -32.81
C GLU A 256 -29.13 -83.83 -33.83
N SER A 257 -29.49 -83.40 -35.04
CA SER A 257 -28.83 -83.79 -36.33
C SER A 257 -29.64 -83.41 -37.59
N SER A 258 -28.92 -83.24 -38.72
CA SER A 258 -29.32 -82.92 -40.11
C SER A 258 -30.01 -84.12 -40.84
N PRO A 259 -30.53 -84.07 -42.12
CA PRO A 259 -30.14 -83.20 -43.27
C PRO A 259 -31.21 -82.73 -44.33
N VAL A 260 -30.74 -81.88 -45.26
CA VAL A 260 -31.00 -81.65 -46.73
C VAL A 260 -31.96 -82.67 -47.43
N PRO A 261 -32.90 -82.34 -48.40
CA PRO A 261 -32.62 -81.61 -49.68
C PRO A 261 -33.70 -80.77 -50.44
N VAL A 262 -33.16 -79.91 -51.35
CA VAL A 262 -33.56 -79.36 -52.69
C VAL A 262 -34.92 -79.81 -53.30
N TYR A 263 -35.76 -78.94 -53.93
CA TYR A 263 -35.65 -78.55 -55.37
C TYR A 263 -36.43 -77.28 -55.88
N GLN A 264 -36.47 -77.08 -57.21
CA GLN A 264 -36.82 -75.91 -58.05
C GLN A 264 -38.29 -75.79 -58.51
N TYR A 265 -38.67 -74.61 -59.07
CA TYR A 265 -39.27 -74.48 -60.42
C TYR A 265 -39.03 -73.08 -61.04
N SER A 266 -38.97 -73.01 -62.37
CA SER A 266 -38.90 -71.83 -63.28
C SER A 266 -39.88 -72.07 -64.46
N PRO A 267 -40.02 -71.24 -65.53
CA PRO A 267 -39.48 -69.90 -65.84
C PRO A 267 -40.53 -68.91 -66.44
N ILE A 268 -40.11 -67.70 -66.88
CA ILE A 268 -40.50 -67.01 -68.15
C ILE A 268 -39.55 -65.81 -68.40
N SER A 269 -39.50 -65.30 -69.64
CA SER A 269 -38.33 -64.70 -70.33
C SER A 269 -38.19 -63.15 -70.36
N THR A 270 -36.94 -62.69 -70.49
CA THR A 270 -36.47 -61.32 -70.83
C THR A 270 -36.57 -60.98 -72.33
N PRO A 271 -36.58 -59.69 -72.74
CA PRO A 271 -35.33 -59.00 -73.18
C PRO A 271 -35.32 -57.47 -72.83
N PRO A 272 -34.40 -56.62 -73.33
CA PRO A 272 -33.05 -56.45 -72.79
C PRO A 272 -32.68 -54.99 -72.40
N GLY A 273 -31.60 -54.78 -71.64
CA GLY A 273 -30.87 -53.50 -71.59
C GLY A 273 -30.66 -52.87 -70.20
N THR A 274 -29.68 -53.37 -69.43
CA THR A 274 -29.07 -52.73 -68.24
C THR A 274 -30.02 -52.18 -67.14
N PRO A 275 -30.39 -53.01 -66.14
CA PRO A 275 -30.92 -52.56 -64.85
C PRO A 275 -29.80 -52.05 -63.91
N PRO A 276 -30.13 -51.25 -62.87
CA PRO A 276 -29.15 -50.63 -61.97
C PRO A 276 -28.52 -51.62 -60.98
N LEU A 277 -27.26 -51.38 -60.62
CA LEU A 277 -26.53 -52.15 -59.62
C LEU A 277 -26.92 -51.72 -58.19
N GLN A 278 -27.78 -52.51 -57.53
CA GLN A 278 -27.88 -52.52 -56.06
C GLN A 278 -27.00 -53.65 -55.47
N ARG A 279 -25.97 -53.29 -54.70
CA ARG A 279 -25.27 -54.08 -53.64
C ARG A 279 -24.44 -53.11 -52.76
N PRO A 280 -23.91 -53.53 -51.59
CA PRO A 280 -24.63 -53.97 -50.39
C PRO A 280 -24.12 -53.24 -49.11
N HIS A 281 -24.55 -53.68 -47.92
CA HIS A 281 -24.20 -53.10 -46.61
C HIS A 281 -22.69 -53.05 -46.27
N SER A 282 -22.36 -52.20 -45.29
CA SER A 282 -21.09 -51.57 -44.90
C SER A 282 -19.93 -52.47 -44.40
N ASN A 283 -19.69 -53.62 -45.02
CA ASN A 283 -18.60 -54.55 -44.67
C ASN A 283 -17.78 -55.02 -45.89
N SER A 284 -17.54 -54.15 -46.87
CA SER A 284 -16.84 -54.52 -48.12
C SER A 284 -15.41 -54.00 -48.28
N LEU A 285 -14.93 -53.08 -47.43
CA LEU A 285 -13.57 -52.51 -47.53
C LEU A 285 -12.50 -53.31 -46.74
N THR A 286 -12.91 -54.27 -45.90
CA THR A 286 -12.00 -54.99 -44.96
C THR A 286 -12.13 -56.51 -45.03
N LYS A 287 -12.58 -57.05 -46.17
CA LYS A 287 -12.56 -58.50 -46.43
C LYS A 287 -11.16 -59.00 -46.80
N ASP A 288 -10.25 -58.94 -45.83
CA ASP A 288 -9.14 -59.90 -45.77
C ASP A 288 -8.55 -60.02 -44.36
N SER A 289 -8.71 -61.22 -43.78
CA SER A 289 -7.83 -62.01 -42.90
C SER A 289 -6.92 -61.37 -41.81
N THR A 290 -6.98 -60.07 -41.54
CA THR A 290 -5.95 -59.33 -40.77
C THR A 290 -6.25 -59.13 -39.28
N GLY A 291 -7.46 -59.42 -38.79
CA GLY A 291 -7.82 -59.27 -37.37
C GLY A 291 -7.66 -57.84 -36.84
N ALA A 292 -8.04 -56.85 -37.65
CA ALA A 292 -8.09 -55.43 -37.28
C ALA A 292 -9.55 -54.95 -37.29
N GLU A 293 -9.98 -54.28 -36.23
CA GLU A 293 -11.29 -53.64 -36.16
C GLU A 293 -11.12 -52.13 -36.37
N VAL A 294 -11.75 -51.60 -37.42
CA VAL A 294 -11.72 -50.19 -37.79
C VAL A 294 -13.01 -49.53 -37.29
N LEU A 295 -12.88 -48.36 -36.64
CA LEU A 295 -13.99 -47.60 -36.05
C LEU A 295 -14.02 -46.21 -36.66
N PHE A 296 -15.11 -45.89 -37.36
CA PHE A 296 -15.32 -44.59 -38.01
C PHE A 296 -16.21 -43.67 -37.16
N PHE A 297 -15.82 -42.40 -37.04
CA PHE A 297 -16.56 -41.35 -36.34
C PHE A 297 -16.63 -40.07 -37.18
N PRO A 298 -17.82 -39.44 -37.33
CA PRO A 298 -17.95 -38.19 -38.10
C PRO A 298 -17.10 -37.04 -37.53
N SER A 299 -17.11 -36.86 -36.20
CA SER A 299 -16.34 -35.81 -35.52
C SER A 299 -15.77 -36.28 -34.18
N ILE A 300 -14.84 -35.51 -33.62
CA ILE A 300 -14.29 -35.73 -32.27
C ILE A 300 -15.26 -35.32 -31.15
N GLN A 301 -16.23 -34.44 -31.45
CA GLN A 301 -17.30 -34.05 -30.53
C GLN A 301 -18.38 -35.13 -30.44
N ASP A 302 -18.78 -35.71 -31.58
CA ASP A 302 -19.93 -36.64 -31.71
C ASP A 302 -19.55 -38.10 -31.42
N CYS A 303 -18.81 -38.28 -30.33
CA CYS A 303 -18.06 -39.48 -30.02
C CYS A 303 -18.42 -40.00 -28.61
N SER A 304 -19.69 -40.35 -28.41
CA SER A 304 -20.23 -40.96 -27.19
C SER A 304 -19.74 -42.40 -26.99
N ASP A 305 -19.87 -43.20 -28.05
CA ASP A 305 -19.76 -44.66 -28.01
C ASP A 305 -18.30 -45.15 -27.90
N LEU A 306 -17.33 -44.24 -28.07
CA LEU A 306 -15.90 -44.50 -27.99
C LEU A 306 -15.48 -45.08 -26.64
N GLU A 307 -16.06 -44.62 -25.53
CA GLU A 307 -15.68 -45.13 -24.20
C GLU A 307 -16.20 -46.55 -23.97
N GLU A 308 -17.35 -46.92 -24.54
CA GLU A 308 -17.86 -48.29 -24.54
C GLU A 308 -17.04 -49.19 -25.46
N LYS A 309 -16.70 -48.71 -26.65
CA LYS A 309 -15.80 -49.40 -27.58
C LYS A 309 -14.43 -49.62 -26.94
N LEU A 310 -13.84 -48.64 -26.27
CA LEU A 310 -12.57 -48.81 -25.55
C LEU A 310 -12.69 -49.85 -24.40
N LYS A 311 -13.81 -49.89 -23.67
CA LYS A 311 -14.06 -50.95 -22.67
C LYS A 311 -14.14 -52.34 -23.32
N GLU A 312 -14.85 -52.49 -24.43
CA GLU A 312 -14.93 -53.73 -25.21
C GLU A 312 -13.54 -54.21 -25.68
N PHE A 313 -12.70 -53.29 -26.17
CA PHE A 313 -11.31 -53.59 -26.54
C PHE A 313 -10.53 -54.18 -25.35
N ILE A 314 -10.59 -53.51 -24.20
CA ILE A 314 -9.87 -53.93 -22.97
C ILE A 314 -10.38 -55.30 -22.47
N VAL A 315 -11.69 -55.52 -22.51
CA VAL A 315 -12.31 -56.82 -22.17
C VAL A 315 -11.84 -57.92 -23.14
N SER A 316 -11.71 -57.63 -24.44
CA SER A 316 -11.17 -58.59 -25.40
C SER A 316 -9.71 -58.97 -25.10
N LEU A 317 -8.86 -57.99 -24.75
CA LEU A 317 -7.47 -58.23 -24.35
C LEU A 317 -7.40 -59.11 -23.08
N PHE A 318 -8.27 -58.83 -22.10
CA PHE A 318 -8.35 -59.59 -20.86
C PHE A 318 -8.73 -61.06 -21.10
N PHE A 319 -9.74 -61.36 -21.92
CA PHE A 319 -10.13 -62.75 -22.17
C PHE A 319 -9.07 -63.55 -22.94
N VAL A 320 -8.34 -62.92 -23.88
CA VAL A 320 -7.19 -63.56 -24.54
C VAL A 320 -6.05 -63.82 -23.55
N LEU A 321 -5.81 -62.91 -22.59
CA LEU A 321 -4.82 -63.10 -21.53
C LEU A 321 -5.23 -64.22 -20.55
N GLU A 322 -6.48 -64.26 -20.10
CA GLU A 322 -7.00 -65.29 -19.20
C GLU A 322 -6.99 -66.68 -19.87
N GLY A 323 -7.30 -66.77 -21.17
CA GLY A 323 -7.12 -67.98 -21.96
C GLY A 323 -5.66 -68.46 -21.95
N LYS A 324 -4.71 -67.59 -22.29
CA LYS A 324 -3.27 -67.92 -22.26
C LYS A 324 -2.77 -68.30 -20.87
N ARG A 325 -3.31 -67.70 -19.80
CA ARG A 325 -3.00 -68.05 -18.41
C ARG A 325 -3.49 -69.47 -18.07
N LEU A 326 -4.69 -69.84 -18.51
CA LEU A 326 -5.23 -71.18 -18.33
C LEU A 326 -4.44 -72.23 -19.14
N ASP A 327 -4.13 -71.97 -20.41
CA ASP A 327 -3.31 -72.87 -21.23
C ASP A 327 -1.94 -73.14 -20.57
N ARG A 328 -1.26 -72.07 -20.12
CA ARG A 328 0.00 -72.14 -19.37
C ARG A 328 -0.11 -72.89 -18.03
N SER A 329 -1.30 -72.92 -17.43
CA SER A 329 -1.54 -73.66 -16.16
C SER A 329 -1.64 -75.17 -16.36
N PHE A 330 -1.98 -75.64 -17.58
CA PHE A 330 -2.12 -77.05 -17.92
C PHE A 330 -1.00 -77.58 -18.84
N GLU A 331 0.03 -76.77 -19.12
CA GLU A 331 1.18 -77.14 -19.96
C GLU A 331 1.95 -78.32 -19.36
N ARG A 332 2.17 -79.38 -20.16
CA ARG A 332 2.78 -80.63 -19.67
C ARG A 332 4.31 -80.47 -19.52
N HIS A 333 4.83 -81.06 -18.44
CA HIS A 333 6.23 -80.95 -18.01
C HIS A 333 7.28 -81.37 -19.07
N ASP A 334 6.91 -82.16 -20.07
CA ASP A 334 7.82 -82.71 -21.07
C ASP A 334 8.02 -81.83 -22.33
N ARG A 335 7.33 -80.67 -22.44
CA ARG A 335 7.42 -79.77 -23.61
C ARG A 335 7.50 -78.28 -23.23
N ILE A 336 8.19 -77.94 -22.14
CA ILE A 336 8.31 -76.54 -21.69
C ILE A 336 9.30 -75.77 -22.56
N GLN A 337 8.82 -74.71 -23.23
CA GLN A 337 9.67 -73.75 -23.94
C GLN A 337 10.53 -72.94 -22.95
N LEU A 338 11.83 -72.83 -23.20
CA LEU A 338 12.71 -71.95 -22.43
C LEU A 338 12.37 -70.47 -22.72
N LEU A 339 12.03 -69.72 -21.67
CA LEU A 339 11.93 -68.27 -21.71
C LEU A 339 13.31 -67.66 -21.41
N CYS A 340 13.70 -66.59 -22.12
CA CYS A 340 15.01 -65.94 -22.01
C CYS A 340 14.87 -64.42 -21.98
N ALA A 341 15.72 -63.74 -21.20
CA ALA A 341 15.95 -62.31 -21.39
C ALA A 341 16.63 -62.04 -22.77
N PRO A 342 16.57 -60.82 -23.33
CA PRO A 342 17.08 -60.56 -24.68
C PRO A 342 18.57 -60.88 -24.85
N PHE A 343 19.40 -60.57 -23.86
CA PHE A 343 20.84 -60.86 -23.87
C PHE A 343 21.15 -62.35 -23.68
N GLU A 344 20.31 -63.08 -22.93
CA GLU A 344 20.47 -64.52 -22.69
C GLU A 344 20.32 -65.36 -23.96
N ARG A 345 19.59 -64.88 -24.99
CA ARG A 345 19.26 -65.67 -26.20
C ARG A 345 20.48 -66.21 -26.95
N LYS A 346 21.65 -65.57 -26.86
CA LYS A 346 22.91 -66.04 -27.46
C LYS A 346 23.53 -67.22 -26.68
N ASP A 347 23.35 -67.27 -25.37
CA ASP A 347 24.07 -68.17 -24.45
C ASP A 347 23.56 -69.63 -24.49
N TYR A 348 22.39 -69.87 -25.10
CA TYR A 348 21.76 -71.20 -25.19
C TYR A 348 21.84 -71.84 -26.59
N VAL A 349 22.54 -71.20 -27.55
CA VAL A 349 22.73 -71.76 -28.89
C VAL A 349 23.70 -72.94 -28.82
N GLY A 350 23.19 -74.17 -28.93
CA GLY A 350 23.98 -75.40 -28.88
C GLY A 350 24.12 -76.04 -27.49
N LEU A 351 23.32 -75.62 -26.50
CA LEU A 351 23.33 -76.20 -25.15
C LEU A 351 22.47 -77.50 -25.07
N ASP A 352 22.92 -78.48 -24.28
CA ASP A 352 22.17 -79.71 -23.99
C ASP A 352 20.88 -79.43 -23.17
N THR A 353 19.74 -79.70 -23.81
CA THR A 353 18.39 -79.47 -23.27
C THR A 353 17.90 -80.56 -22.31
N ASP A 354 18.52 -81.74 -22.30
CA ASP A 354 17.95 -82.90 -21.61
C ASP A 354 18.38 -82.98 -20.13
N THR A 355 19.34 -82.15 -19.73
CA THR A 355 19.83 -82.09 -18.35
C THR A 355 18.73 -81.77 -17.33
N LYS A 356 18.82 -82.39 -16.14
CA LYS A 356 17.84 -82.20 -15.05
C LYS A 356 17.82 -80.77 -14.52
N SER A 357 18.95 -80.07 -14.59
CA SER A 357 19.09 -78.63 -14.27
C SER A 357 18.36 -77.76 -15.30
N PHE A 358 18.54 -78.01 -16.60
CA PHE A 358 17.84 -77.27 -17.66
C PHE A 358 16.33 -77.44 -17.57
N ARG A 359 15.83 -78.67 -17.39
CA ARG A 359 14.38 -78.92 -17.20
C ARG A 359 13.80 -78.20 -15.98
N LYS A 360 14.50 -78.17 -14.84
CA LYS A 360 14.11 -77.34 -13.69
C LYS A 360 14.14 -75.84 -13.98
N LYS A 361 15.13 -75.37 -14.76
CA LYS A 361 15.24 -73.97 -15.19
C LYS A 361 14.02 -73.56 -16.01
N CYS A 362 13.67 -74.34 -17.04
CA CYS A 362 12.46 -74.14 -17.85
C CYS A 362 11.19 -74.13 -16.97
N GLN A 363 11.04 -75.11 -16.08
CA GLN A 363 9.89 -75.22 -15.17
C GLN A 363 9.75 -73.99 -14.24
N GLY A 364 10.85 -73.52 -13.64
CA GLY A 364 10.85 -72.36 -12.76
C GLY A 364 10.56 -71.05 -13.51
N ARG A 365 11.14 -70.86 -14.70
CA ARG A 365 10.87 -69.70 -15.56
C ARG A 365 9.42 -69.67 -16.06
N LEU A 366 8.87 -70.83 -16.45
CA LEU A 366 7.46 -70.97 -16.80
C LEU A 366 6.55 -70.62 -15.60
N ARG A 367 6.88 -71.12 -14.40
CA ARG A 367 6.13 -70.85 -13.17
C ARG A 367 6.14 -69.35 -12.82
N LYS A 368 7.28 -68.67 -13.00
CA LYS A 368 7.39 -67.20 -12.89
C LYS A 368 6.49 -66.50 -13.90
N HIS A 369 6.53 -66.89 -15.17
CA HIS A 369 5.72 -66.27 -16.20
C HIS A 369 4.21 -66.47 -15.97
N LEU A 370 3.81 -67.64 -15.45
CA LEU A 370 2.44 -67.88 -15.01
C LEU A 370 2.03 -66.95 -13.85
N ALA A 371 2.94 -66.66 -12.92
CA ALA A 371 2.71 -65.66 -11.85
C ALA A 371 2.46 -64.25 -12.43
N ASP A 372 3.27 -63.81 -13.40
CA ASP A 372 3.06 -62.53 -14.10
C ASP A 372 1.66 -62.47 -14.74
N LEU A 373 1.25 -63.54 -15.42
CA LEU A 373 -0.08 -63.63 -16.05
C LEU A 373 -1.22 -63.65 -15.02
N CYS A 374 -1.03 -64.29 -13.85
CA CYS A 374 -1.99 -64.20 -12.75
C CYS A 374 -2.11 -62.78 -12.21
N LEU A 375 -1.00 -62.05 -12.09
CA LEU A 375 -1.02 -60.66 -11.64
C LEU A 375 -1.74 -59.75 -12.65
N GLN A 376 -1.46 -59.88 -13.96
CA GLN A 376 -2.18 -59.16 -15.02
C GLN A 376 -3.67 -59.56 -15.16
N ALA A 377 -4.04 -60.78 -14.76
CA ALA A 377 -5.43 -61.25 -14.72
C ALA A 377 -6.20 -60.79 -13.46
N GLY A 378 -5.60 -59.96 -12.59
CA GLY A 378 -6.22 -59.50 -11.35
C GLY A 378 -6.27 -60.54 -10.23
N LEU A 379 -5.35 -61.51 -10.21
CA LEU A 379 -5.20 -62.55 -9.20
C LEU A 379 -3.87 -62.43 -8.42
N PRO A 380 -3.66 -61.37 -7.61
CA PRO A 380 -2.38 -61.13 -6.96
C PRO A 380 -2.04 -62.18 -5.88
N GLY A 381 -3.04 -62.76 -5.19
CA GLY A 381 -2.81 -63.82 -4.20
C GLY A 381 -2.25 -65.10 -4.80
N GLU A 382 -2.82 -65.56 -5.93
CA GLU A 382 -2.29 -66.70 -6.69
C GLU A 382 -0.90 -66.38 -7.27
N ALA A 383 -0.69 -65.14 -7.75
CA ALA A 383 0.60 -64.71 -8.27
C ALA A 383 1.72 -64.84 -7.22
N ILE A 384 1.48 -64.46 -5.96
CA ILE A 384 2.45 -64.61 -4.86
C ILE A 384 2.85 -66.09 -4.70
N LEU A 385 1.89 -67.00 -4.58
CA LEU A 385 2.14 -68.45 -4.46
C LEU A 385 2.92 -69.00 -5.67
N HIS A 386 2.61 -68.52 -6.88
CA HIS A 386 3.34 -68.88 -8.09
C HIS A 386 4.78 -68.34 -8.09
N TYR A 387 5.04 -67.12 -7.62
CA TYR A 387 6.40 -66.58 -7.48
C TYR A 387 7.22 -67.34 -6.41
N GLU A 388 6.64 -67.66 -5.25
CA GLU A 388 7.33 -68.45 -4.21
C GLU A 388 7.71 -69.85 -4.73
N THR A 389 6.78 -70.55 -5.38
CA THR A 389 7.10 -71.86 -5.99
C THR A 389 8.11 -71.74 -7.13
N ALA A 390 8.15 -70.64 -7.89
CA ALA A 390 9.20 -70.41 -8.88
C ALA A 390 10.58 -70.23 -8.23
N ILE A 391 10.68 -69.46 -7.13
CA ILE A 391 11.93 -69.24 -6.39
C ILE A 391 12.48 -70.57 -5.87
N ASP A 392 11.63 -71.41 -5.26
CA ASP A 392 12.05 -72.72 -4.73
C ASP A 392 12.53 -73.70 -5.81
N ILE A 393 11.98 -73.63 -7.03
CA ILE A 393 12.43 -74.43 -8.19
C ILE A 393 13.75 -73.89 -8.77
N LEU A 394 13.94 -72.57 -8.80
CA LEU A 394 15.10 -71.91 -9.39
C LEU A 394 16.32 -71.87 -8.45
N ARG A 395 16.12 -71.79 -7.13
CA ARG A 395 17.19 -71.70 -6.12
C ARG A 395 18.25 -72.82 -6.25
N PRO A 396 17.89 -74.11 -6.42
CA PRO A 396 18.87 -75.19 -6.63
C PRO A 396 19.59 -75.16 -7.98
N VAL A 397 19.13 -74.35 -8.94
CA VAL A 397 19.73 -74.18 -10.28
C VAL A 397 20.55 -72.89 -10.36
N ASN A 398 20.54 -72.06 -9.31
CA ASN A 398 21.24 -70.78 -9.21
C ASN A 398 20.91 -69.79 -10.35
N ASP A 399 19.65 -69.76 -10.80
CA ASP A 399 19.18 -68.85 -11.86
C ASP A 399 18.94 -67.44 -11.31
N ALA A 400 20.03 -66.77 -10.91
CA ALA A 400 20.00 -65.55 -10.11
C ALA A 400 19.17 -64.41 -10.73
N LEU A 401 19.20 -64.25 -12.06
CA LEU A 401 18.45 -63.21 -12.77
C LEU A 401 16.94 -63.40 -12.62
N TRP A 402 16.46 -64.63 -12.80
CA TRP A 402 15.03 -64.95 -12.74
C TRP A 402 14.50 -65.06 -11.31
N ILE A 403 15.37 -65.42 -10.33
CA ILE A 403 15.05 -65.28 -8.90
C ILE A 403 14.84 -63.80 -8.54
N GLY A 404 15.68 -62.89 -9.04
CA GLY A 404 15.48 -61.45 -8.87
C GLY A 404 14.13 -60.96 -9.42
N ALA A 405 13.73 -61.44 -10.60
CA ALA A 405 12.43 -61.12 -11.20
C ALA A 405 11.23 -61.75 -10.48
N CYS A 406 11.42 -62.88 -9.78
CA CYS A 406 10.39 -63.41 -8.88
C CYS A 406 10.23 -62.53 -7.64
N TYR A 407 11.32 -62.07 -7.03
CA TYR A 407 11.26 -61.16 -5.88
C TYR A 407 10.67 -59.78 -6.25
N GLU A 408 11.01 -59.23 -7.42
CA GLU A 408 10.36 -58.01 -7.95
C GLU A 408 8.84 -58.24 -8.15
N GLY A 409 8.45 -59.33 -8.83
CA GLY A 409 7.05 -59.64 -9.08
C GLY A 409 6.23 -59.88 -7.81
N LEU A 410 6.81 -60.60 -6.84
CA LEU A 410 6.22 -60.84 -5.51
C LEU A 410 6.08 -59.54 -4.71
N SER A 411 7.09 -58.67 -4.74
CA SER A 411 7.01 -57.33 -4.12
C SER A 411 5.92 -56.49 -4.76
N SER A 412 5.81 -56.51 -6.09
CA SER A 412 4.77 -55.79 -6.83
C SER A 412 3.37 -56.34 -6.54
N ALA A 413 3.18 -57.67 -6.47
CA ALA A 413 1.91 -58.28 -6.08
C ALA A 413 1.51 -57.93 -4.64
N ALA A 414 2.48 -57.91 -3.71
CA ALA A 414 2.28 -57.47 -2.34
C ALA A 414 1.87 -55.99 -2.25
N VAL A 415 2.49 -55.11 -3.05
CA VAL A 415 2.11 -53.69 -3.15
C VAL A 415 0.67 -53.54 -3.65
N VAL A 416 0.26 -54.30 -4.67
CA VAL A 416 -1.11 -54.25 -5.22
C VAL A 416 -2.17 -54.66 -4.19
N ILE A 417 -1.87 -55.61 -3.28
CA ILE A 417 -2.78 -56.02 -2.20
C ILE A 417 -2.79 -54.99 -1.06
N ASN A 418 -1.61 -54.54 -0.62
CA ASN A 418 -1.47 -53.71 0.58
C ASN A 418 -1.75 -52.21 0.34
N TYR A 419 -1.62 -51.74 -0.91
CA TYR A 419 -1.84 -50.34 -1.32
C TYR A 419 -2.74 -50.26 -2.56
N PRO A 420 -4.00 -50.73 -2.49
CA PRO A 420 -4.90 -50.69 -3.63
C PRO A 420 -5.22 -49.24 -4.02
N LYS A 421 -5.18 -48.92 -5.32
CA LYS A 421 -5.65 -47.61 -5.81
C LYS A 421 -7.08 -47.39 -5.37
N SER A 422 -7.33 -46.26 -4.71
CA SER A 422 -8.69 -45.81 -4.41
C SER A 422 -9.46 -45.65 -5.72
N VAL A 423 -10.29 -46.64 -6.04
CA VAL A 423 -11.34 -46.49 -7.06
C VAL A 423 -12.17 -45.29 -6.63
N VAL A 424 -12.42 -44.36 -7.55
CA VAL A 424 -13.33 -43.24 -7.31
C VAL A 424 -14.76 -43.80 -7.31
N LEU A 425 -15.13 -44.42 -6.20
CA LEU A 425 -16.51 -44.72 -5.88
C LEU A 425 -17.15 -43.42 -5.42
N SER A 426 -18.02 -42.88 -6.28
CA SER A 426 -18.92 -41.78 -5.95
C SER A 426 -19.80 -42.18 -4.76
N GLY A 427 -19.48 -41.68 -3.56
CA GLY A 427 -20.28 -41.91 -2.35
C GLY A 427 -19.44 -42.19 -1.11
N LEU A 428 -19.37 -41.18 -0.23
CA LEU A 428 -18.89 -41.21 1.17
C LEU A 428 -18.25 -42.51 1.71
N ARG A 429 -16.94 -42.46 2.00
CA ARG A 429 -16.39 -42.71 3.36
C ARG A 429 -15.10 -41.89 3.59
N ARG A 430 -15.24 -40.69 4.15
CA ARG A 430 -14.15 -40.06 4.91
C ARG A 430 -13.97 -40.79 6.25
N ASN A 431 -12.75 -40.77 6.77
CA ASN A 431 -12.30 -41.20 8.12
C ASN A 431 -11.58 -42.56 8.21
N TYR A 432 -10.38 -42.65 7.63
CA TYR A 432 -9.28 -43.41 8.21
C TYR A 432 -7.98 -42.62 8.06
N PHE A 433 -7.61 -41.88 9.10
CA PHE A 433 -6.24 -41.62 9.59
C PHE A 433 -6.31 -40.58 10.71
N SER A 434 -6.55 -41.05 11.93
CA SER A 434 -6.22 -40.32 13.16
C SER A 434 -5.03 -41.04 13.78
N LEU A 435 -3.85 -40.42 13.74
CA LEU A 435 -2.67 -40.93 14.40
C LEU A 435 -2.31 -40.01 15.57
N SER A 436 -2.92 -40.27 16.73
CA SER A 436 -2.49 -39.65 17.99
C SER A 436 -1.27 -40.39 18.54
N SER A 437 -0.29 -39.62 19.02
CA SER A 437 0.99 -40.13 19.50
C SER A 437 0.85 -40.96 20.78
N LYS A 438 1.40 -42.18 20.81
CA LYS A 438 1.86 -42.84 22.03
C LYS A 438 3.22 -43.51 21.83
N ARG A 439 4.20 -43.06 22.61
CA ARG A 439 5.44 -43.78 22.88
C ARG A 439 5.17 -44.88 23.91
N GLY A 440 5.83 -46.03 23.80
CA GLY A 440 5.81 -47.08 24.82
C GLY A 440 6.43 -48.39 24.33
N SER A 441 7.49 -48.83 24.98
CA SER A 441 8.25 -50.05 24.65
C SER A 441 7.64 -51.32 25.25
N SER A 442 7.77 -52.46 24.57
CA SER A 442 8.22 -53.72 25.19
C SER A 442 8.59 -54.77 24.14
N MET A 443 9.62 -55.57 24.41
CA MET A 443 9.86 -56.83 23.70
C MET A 443 8.88 -57.90 24.18
N LEU A 444 8.54 -58.89 23.32
CA LEU A 444 8.78 -60.33 23.58
C LEU A 444 8.19 -61.26 22.49
N ASN A 445 8.87 -62.40 22.32
CA ASN A 445 8.42 -63.67 21.74
C ASN A 445 8.36 -63.84 20.21
N GLU A 446 9.50 -64.26 19.67
CA GLU A 446 9.53 -65.30 18.63
C GLU A 446 8.79 -66.57 19.09
N ALA A 447 8.10 -67.26 18.18
CA ALA A 447 7.77 -68.68 18.31
C ALA A 447 7.90 -69.38 16.94
N LYS A 448 8.58 -70.52 16.92
CA LYS A 448 9.03 -71.20 15.69
C LYS A 448 7.95 -72.08 15.04
N LEU A 449 7.93 -72.07 13.71
CA LEU A 449 7.78 -73.21 12.78
C LEU A 449 7.18 -74.53 13.32
N ARG A 450 6.16 -75.07 12.63
CA ARG A 450 6.23 -76.41 11.98
C ARG A 450 5.02 -76.78 11.09
N THR A 451 5.31 -77.01 9.81
CA THR A 451 4.81 -78.08 8.90
C THR A 451 3.56 -78.89 9.26
N GLY A 452 2.58 -79.00 8.33
CA GLY A 452 1.58 -80.09 8.39
C GLY A 452 0.49 -80.11 7.29
N SER A 453 0.67 -80.96 6.29
CA SER A 453 -0.34 -81.61 5.42
C SER A 453 -1.28 -80.78 4.51
N LEU A 454 -1.34 -81.19 3.23
CA LEU A 454 -2.46 -80.88 2.34
C LEU A 454 -3.75 -81.57 2.84
N ASN A 455 -4.91 -80.99 2.50
CA ASN A 455 -6.08 -81.78 2.11
C ASN A 455 -6.89 -81.04 1.05
N ASN A 456 -7.61 -81.80 0.21
CA ASN A 456 -8.16 -81.32 -1.07
C ASN A 456 -9.69 -81.47 -1.13
N LYS A 457 -10.36 -80.65 -1.96
CA LYS A 457 -11.82 -80.52 -2.22
C LYS A 457 -12.64 -79.67 -1.23
N THR A 458 -13.20 -78.57 -1.75
CA THR A 458 -14.66 -78.39 -2.02
C THR A 458 -14.89 -77.31 -3.06
N ASN A 459 -15.98 -77.41 -3.84
CA ASN A 459 -16.40 -76.40 -4.81
C ASN A 459 -17.22 -75.28 -4.14
N GLY A 460 -17.13 -74.05 -4.69
CA GLY A 460 -18.29 -73.16 -4.82
C GLY A 460 -18.38 -71.93 -3.90
N MET A 461 -18.28 -70.77 -4.54
CA MET A 461 -19.00 -69.51 -4.25
C MET A 461 -18.74 -68.72 -2.95
N GLU A 462 -18.56 -67.40 -3.13
CA GLU A 462 -18.75 -66.31 -2.16
C GLU A 462 -17.92 -66.26 -0.85
N SER A 463 -16.86 -65.45 -0.88
CA SER A 463 -16.52 -64.54 0.24
C SER A 463 -15.72 -63.32 -0.26
N ALA A 464 -16.09 -62.12 0.19
CA ALA A 464 -15.37 -60.86 -0.07
C ALA A 464 -14.07 -60.76 0.80
N PRO A 465 -13.29 -59.66 0.76
CA PRO A 465 -11.81 -59.73 0.77
C PRO A 465 -11.10 -59.88 2.13
N GLU A 466 -11.67 -60.59 3.12
CA GLU A 466 -11.04 -60.75 4.44
C GLU A 466 -9.82 -61.70 4.44
N ASN A 467 -9.69 -62.58 3.44
CA ASN A 467 -8.63 -63.60 3.39
C ASN A 467 -7.34 -63.18 2.64
N LEU A 468 -7.32 -62.09 1.87
CA LEU A 468 -6.10 -61.69 1.13
C LEU A 468 -4.97 -61.19 2.06
N SER A 469 -5.32 -60.62 3.21
CA SER A 469 -4.39 -60.10 4.21
C SER A 469 -3.49 -61.16 4.86
N ARG A 470 -3.82 -62.45 4.73
CA ARG A 470 -3.03 -63.57 5.26
C ARG A 470 -2.03 -64.17 4.26
N VAL A 471 -2.09 -63.74 2.99
CA VAL A 471 -1.26 -64.27 1.89
C VAL A 471 -0.22 -63.25 1.41
N ALA A 472 -0.48 -61.96 1.60
CA ALA A 472 0.50 -60.92 1.28
C ALA A 472 1.65 -60.89 2.30
N PRO A 473 2.92 -60.71 1.85
CA PRO A 473 4.01 -60.30 2.72
C PRO A 473 3.66 -59.04 3.51
N ASP A 474 4.15 -58.94 4.74
CA ASP A 474 3.94 -57.73 5.55
C ASP A 474 4.55 -56.49 4.84
N PRO A 475 3.94 -55.30 4.97
CA PRO A 475 4.52 -54.04 4.52
C PRO A 475 5.98 -53.77 4.89
N THR A 476 6.54 -54.38 5.95
CA THR A 476 7.99 -54.36 6.23
C THR A 476 8.80 -55.19 5.24
N ASP A 477 8.33 -56.39 4.91
CA ASP A 477 9.07 -57.43 4.21
C ASP A 477 9.21 -57.13 2.72
N ILE A 478 8.25 -56.41 2.14
CA ILE A 478 8.29 -55.91 0.74
C ILE A 478 9.65 -55.25 0.44
N MET A 479 10.20 -54.50 1.40
CA MET A 479 11.44 -53.76 1.19
C MET A 479 12.68 -54.63 1.27
N ASP A 480 12.63 -55.71 2.05
CA ASP A 480 13.67 -56.72 2.07
C ASP A 480 13.67 -57.50 0.75
N LYS A 481 12.47 -57.80 0.20
CA LYS A 481 12.32 -58.45 -1.12
C LYS A 481 12.81 -57.58 -2.28
N PHE A 482 12.59 -56.26 -2.24
CA PHE A 482 13.21 -55.34 -3.19
C PHE A 482 14.75 -55.29 -3.06
N ARG A 483 15.31 -55.37 -1.84
CA ARG A 483 16.78 -55.44 -1.64
C ARG A 483 17.36 -56.78 -2.10
N GLU A 484 16.68 -57.90 -1.88
CA GLU A 484 17.06 -59.20 -2.45
C GLU A 484 17.06 -59.15 -3.98
N ALA A 485 16.02 -58.60 -4.61
CA ALA A 485 15.94 -58.43 -6.06
C ALA A 485 17.10 -57.57 -6.63
N LEU A 486 17.46 -56.45 -5.98
CA LEU A 486 18.65 -55.66 -6.37
C LEU A 486 19.95 -56.45 -6.23
N GLY A 487 20.13 -57.20 -5.15
CA GLY A 487 21.29 -58.10 -4.95
C GLY A 487 21.38 -59.25 -5.97
N HIS A 488 20.28 -59.53 -6.68
CA HIS A 488 20.25 -60.46 -7.80
C HIS A 488 20.53 -59.77 -9.15
N TYR A 489 19.99 -58.57 -9.39
CA TYR A 489 20.18 -57.83 -10.64
C TYR A 489 21.59 -57.22 -10.80
N SER A 490 22.18 -56.69 -9.73
CA SER A 490 23.53 -56.08 -9.73
C SER A 490 24.67 -57.05 -10.14
N LYS A 491 24.40 -58.35 -10.19
CA LYS A 491 25.30 -59.39 -10.73
C LYS A 491 25.44 -59.34 -12.26
N PHE A 492 24.54 -58.64 -12.97
CA PHE A 492 24.46 -58.63 -14.43
C PHE A 492 24.51 -57.20 -14.99
N LYS A 493 25.65 -56.81 -15.60
CA LYS A 493 25.78 -55.48 -16.23
C LYS A 493 24.70 -55.19 -17.28
N SER A 494 24.26 -56.21 -18.03
CA SER A 494 23.19 -56.11 -19.02
C SER A 494 21.80 -55.89 -18.43
N ALA A 495 21.63 -55.98 -17.10
CA ALA A 495 20.38 -55.74 -16.39
C ALA A 495 20.33 -54.36 -15.67
N ALA A 496 21.32 -53.49 -15.86
CA ALA A 496 21.40 -52.18 -15.21
C ALA A 496 20.14 -51.31 -15.39
N VAL A 497 19.48 -51.41 -16.56
CA VAL A 497 18.18 -50.76 -16.84
C VAL A 497 17.09 -51.21 -15.85
N ILE A 498 17.01 -52.51 -15.60
CA ILE A 498 16.04 -53.12 -14.68
C ILE A 498 16.40 -52.75 -13.22
N GLU A 499 17.70 -52.71 -12.88
CA GLU A 499 18.19 -52.32 -11.55
C GLU A 499 17.82 -50.86 -11.19
N ILE A 500 17.92 -49.95 -12.16
CA ILE A 500 17.49 -48.55 -12.03
C ILE A 500 15.98 -48.48 -11.80
N GLU A 501 15.17 -49.10 -12.66
CA GLU A 501 13.72 -49.10 -12.52
C GLU A 501 13.24 -49.73 -11.21
N LEU A 502 13.88 -50.83 -10.78
CA LEU A 502 13.60 -51.48 -9.50
C LEU A 502 13.84 -50.52 -8.33
N SER A 503 14.94 -49.77 -8.38
CA SER A 503 15.27 -48.75 -7.38
C SER A 503 14.26 -47.60 -7.36
N LEU A 504 13.78 -47.16 -8.53
CA LEU A 504 12.73 -46.13 -8.65
C LEU A 504 11.36 -46.64 -8.14
N LYS A 505 10.99 -47.89 -8.44
CA LYS A 505 9.78 -48.54 -7.91
C LYS A 505 9.82 -48.66 -6.38
N ALA A 506 10.93 -49.17 -5.84
CA ALA A 506 11.16 -49.32 -4.40
C ALA A 506 11.12 -47.95 -3.68
N CYS A 507 11.72 -46.91 -4.29
CA CYS A 507 11.63 -45.54 -3.80
C CYS A 507 10.16 -45.06 -3.72
N ARG A 508 9.38 -45.17 -4.80
CA ARG A 508 7.96 -44.77 -4.83
C ARG A 508 7.13 -45.48 -3.74
N VAL A 509 7.34 -46.78 -3.54
CA VAL A 509 6.68 -47.55 -2.48
C VAL A 509 7.10 -47.06 -1.09
N LEU A 510 8.38 -46.76 -0.86
CA LEU A 510 8.84 -46.19 0.41
C LEU A 510 8.29 -44.79 0.70
N THR A 511 8.12 -43.96 -0.33
CA THR A 511 7.46 -42.65 -0.21
C THR A 511 6.00 -42.81 0.20
N MET A 512 5.26 -43.77 -0.40
CA MET A 512 3.90 -44.12 0.04
C MET A 512 3.86 -44.64 1.49
N GLN A 513 4.92 -45.31 1.96
CA GLN A 513 5.08 -45.75 3.35
C GLN A 513 5.57 -44.64 4.32
N GLY A 514 5.87 -43.43 3.83
CA GLY A 514 6.45 -42.34 4.64
C GLY A 514 7.89 -42.59 5.11
N LYS A 515 8.60 -43.58 4.54
CA LYS A 515 9.95 -44.00 4.96
C LYS A 515 11.06 -43.23 4.20
N CYS A 516 11.02 -41.90 4.31
CA CYS A 516 11.85 -40.95 3.52
C CYS A 516 13.36 -41.27 3.50
N LEU A 517 13.95 -41.61 4.64
CA LEU A 517 15.39 -41.94 4.72
C LEU A 517 15.74 -43.19 3.91
N GLN A 518 14.93 -44.25 4.00
CA GLN A 518 15.15 -45.45 3.21
C GLN A 518 14.95 -45.16 1.73
N ALA A 519 13.95 -44.36 1.34
CA ALA A 519 13.71 -43.98 -0.05
C ALA A 519 14.95 -43.30 -0.68
N SER A 520 15.59 -42.40 0.07
CA SER A 520 16.84 -41.75 -0.34
C SER A 520 18.00 -42.73 -0.59
N THR A 521 18.08 -43.87 0.11
CA THR A 521 19.17 -44.86 -0.13
C THR A 521 19.01 -45.56 -1.47
N PHE A 522 17.78 -45.88 -1.89
CA PHE A 522 17.52 -46.43 -3.23
C PHE A 522 17.84 -45.41 -4.33
N LEU A 523 17.52 -44.12 -4.12
CA LEU A 523 17.88 -43.05 -5.07
C LEU A 523 19.39 -42.82 -5.16
N GLN A 524 20.14 -42.99 -4.07
CA GLN A 524 21.61 -42.93 -4.11
C GLN A 524 22.18 -44.04 -5.00
N ASN A 525 21.67 -45.27 -4.90
CA ASN A 525 22.12 -46.39 -5.75
C ASN A 525 21.95 -46.09 -7.25
N VAL A 526 20.84 -45.45 -7.66
CA VAL A 526 20.58 -45.07 -9.07
C VAL A 526 21.69 -44.17 -9.66
N ILE A 527 22.37 -43.37 -8.84
CA ILE A 527 23.47 -42.50 -9.28
C ILE A 527 24.73 -43.33 -9.59
N TYR A 528 24.98 -44.40 -8.82
CA TYR A 528 26.17 -45.25 -8.95
C TYR A 528 26.03 -46.35 -10.01
N ILE A 529 24.80 -46.67 -10.47
CA ILE A 529 24.59 -47.65 -11.55
C ILE A 529 25.10 -47.07 -12.88
N ASN A 530 26.28 -47.55 -13.28
CA ASN A 530 26.92 -47.19 -14.53
C ASN A 530 26.26 -47.95 -15.70
N CYS A 531 25.64 -47.20 -16.60
CA CYS A 531 24.94 -47.71 -17.77
C CYS A 531 25.18 -46.74 -18.94
N ASN A 532 25.40 -47.28 -20.14
CA ASN A 532 25.61 -46.47 -21.35
C ASN A 532 24.27 -45.84 -21.77
N ILE A 533 24.11 -44.56 -21.49
CA ILE A 533 22.84 -43.82 -21.56
C ILE A 533 23.06 -42.55 -22.39
N SER A 534 22.08 -42.19 -23.22
CA SER A 534 22.11 -40.97 -24.04
C SER A 534 22.14 -39.70 -23.19
N GLU A 535 22.62 -38.57 -23.72
CA GLU A 535 22.59 -37.31 -22.95
C GLU A 535 21.16 -36.88 -22.60
N GLU A 536 20.17 -37.16 -23.47
CA GLU A 536 18.75 -36.90 -23.21
C GLU A 536 18.21 -37.75 -22.05
N ASP A 537 18.51 -39.05 -22.05
CA ASP A 537 18.13 -39.95 -20.96
C ASP A 537 18.85 -39.63 -19.64
N LYS A 538 20.06 -39.02 -19.67
CA LYS A 538 20.72 -38.48 -18.47
C LYS A 538 19.98 -37.28 -17.92
N ILE A 539 19.51 -36.35 -18.77
CA ILE A 539 18.68 -35.23 -18.34
C ILE A 539 17.38 -35.76 -17.71
N LEU A 540 16.72 -36.72 -18.36
CA LEU A 540 15.50 -37.35 -17.85
C LEU A 540 15.72 -38.11 -16.53
N ARG A 541 16.86 -38.80 -16.37
CA ARG A 541 17.30 -39.41 -15.11
C ARG A 541 17.34 -38.39 -13.99
N TYR A 542 18.05 -37.28 -14.19
CA TYR A 542 18.22 -36.26 -13.15
C TYR A 542 16.92 -35.49 -12.86
N CYS A 543 16.06 -35.26 -13.85
CA CYS A 543 14.69 -34.77 -13.62
C CYS A 543 13.86 -35.74 -12.78
N THR A 544 13.89 -37.04 -13.09
CA THR A 544 13.15 -38.06 -12.31
C THR A 544 13.67 -38.17 -10.87
N LEU A 545 15.00 -38.11 -10.68
CA LEU A 545 15.60 -38.05 -9.34
C LEU A 545 15.15 -36.80 -8.58
N SER A 546 15.10 -35.64 -9.27
CA SER A 546 14.62 -34.39 -8.69
C SER A 546 13.17 -34.51 -8.20
N GLU A 547 12.28 -35.01 -9.06
CA GLU A 547 10.86 -35.24 -8.75
C GLU A 547 10.70 -36.18 -7.55
N LEU A 548 11.37 -37.34 -7.54
CA LEU A 548 11.28 -38.28 -6.42
C LEU A 548 11.87 -37.72 -5.11
N TYR A 549 12.92 -36.90 -5.17
CA TYR A 549 13.41 -36.20 -3.98
C TYR A 549 12.45 -35.11 -3.49
N ALA A 550 11.66 -34.49 -4.39
CA ALA A 550 10.60 -33.56 -4.00
C ALA A 550 9.42 -34.31 -3.35
N ASP A 551 9.00 -35.46 -3.90
CA ASP A 551 7.96 -36.32 -3.32
C ASP A 551 8.34 -36.84 -1.92
N ILE A 552 9.63 -37.08 -1.67
CA ILE A 552 10.18 -37.46 -0.34
C ILE A 552 10.17 -36.28 0.66
N GLY A 553 10.05 -35.04 0.19
CA GLY A 553 10.17 -33.81 0.99
C GLY A 553 11.61 -33.26 1.11
N PHE A 554 12.57 -33.78 0.33
CA PHE A 554 13.97 -33.35 0.35
C PHE A 554 14.24 -32.28 -0.74
N HIS A 555 13.53 -31.15 -0.65
CA HIS A 555 13.53 -30.08 -1.67
C HIS A 555 14.92 -29.56 -2.08
N ARG A 556 15.89 -29.47 -1.17
CA ARG A 556 17.28 -29.08 -1.52
C ARG A 556 17.97 -30.12 -2.41
N LYS A 557 17.77 -31.42 -2.16
CA LYS A 557 18.28 -32.50 -3.02
C LYS A 557 17.55 -32.51 -4.35
N ALA A 558 16.24 -32.26 -4.35
CA ALA A 558 15.45 -32.10 -5.56
C ALA A 558 16.02 -30.99 -6.46
N ALA A 559 16.24 -29.78 -5.93
CA ALA A 559 16.85 -28.67 -6.64
C ALA A 559 18.28 -28.93 -7.11
N PHE A 560 19.08 -29.69 -6.33
CA PHE A 560 20.41 -30.12 -6.75
C PHE A 560 20.38 -31.00 -8.01
N PHE A 561 19.52 -32.03 -8.06
CA PHE A 561 19.40 -32.86 -9.26
C PHE A 561 18.75 -32.11 -10.43
N LYS A 562 17.83 -31.16 -10.17
CA LYS A 562 17.25 -30.28 -11.21
C LYS A 562 18.32 -29.37 -11.84
N ARG A 563 19.19 -28.78 -11.01
CA ARG A 563 20.36 -27.99 -11.44
C ARG A 563 21.34 -28.85 -12.26
N ILE A 564 21.63 -30.08 -11.82
CA ILE A 564 22.47 -31.00 -12.61
C ILE A 564 21.81 -31.30 -13.97
N ALA A 565 20.51 -31.60 -14.02
CA ALA A 565 19.78 -31.82 -15.26
C ALA A 565 19.92 -30.62 -16.23
N ALA A 566 19.79 -29.39 -15.71
CA ALA A 566 19.99 -28.17 -16.49
C ALA A 566 21.41 -28.06 -17.07
N MET A 567 22.45 -28.31 -16.26
CA MET A 567 23.84 -28.28 -16.72
C MET A 567 24.15 -29.37 -17.75
N GLN A 568 23.47 -30.52 -17.70
CA GLN A 568 23.61 -31.56 -18.74
C GLN A 568 23.07 -31.12 -20.10
N CYS A 569 22.01 -30.30 -20.17
CA CYS A 569 21.51 -29.74 -21.44
C CYS A 569 22.60 -28.99 -22.23
N VAL A 570 23.56 -28.39 -21.54
CA VAL A 570 24.61 -27.52 -22.09
C VAL A 570 26.02 -28.11 -21.95
N SER A 571 26.12 -29.39 -21.59
CA SER A 571 27.42 -30.08 -21.42
C SER A 571 28.09 -30.46 -22.75
N SER A 572 27.35 -30.46 -23.86
CA SER A 572 27.94 -30.57 -25.20
C SER A 572 28.45 -29.21 -25.70
N PRO A 573 29.67 -29.11 -26.27
CA PRO A 573 30.19 -27.87 -26.84
C PRO A 573 29.41 -27.39 -28.10
N GLN A 574 28.49 -28.21 -28.62
CA GLN A 574 27.59 -27.86 -29.73
C GLN A 574 26.16 -27.51 -29.24
N ALA A 575 25.99 -27.06 -27.99
CA ALA A 575 24.68 -26.73 -27.43
C ALA A 575 23.94 -25.62 -28.21
N THR A 576 22.76 -25.94 -28.72
CA THR A 576 21.88 -25.01 -29.46
C THR A 576 21.21 -23.99 -28.52
N GLN A 577 20.62 -22.92 -29.08
CA GLN A 577 19.82 -21.97 -28.29
C GLN A 577 18.65 -22.64 -27.55
N GLN A 578 18.05 -23.69 -28.13
CA GLN A 578 17.00 -24.48 -27.50
C GLN A 578 17.50 -25.22 -26.24
N ASN A 579 18.74 -25.71 -26.25
CA ASN A 579 19.35 -26.34 -25.07
C ASN A 579 19.58 -25.32 -23.94
N TRP A 580 19.96 -24.08 -24.26
CA TRP A 580 20.07 -23.00 -23.27
C TRP A 580 18.71 -22.59 -22.70
N SER A 581 17.65 -22.59 -23.50
CA SER A 581 16.28 -22.37 -23.01
C SER A 581 15.81 -23.49 -22.08
N CYS A 582 16.12 -24.75 -22.41
CA CYS A 582 15.85 -25.90 -21.52
C CYS A 582 16.62 -25.79 -20.19
N CYS A 583 17.93 -25.45 -20.25
CA CYS A 583 18.75 -25.19 -19.08
C CYS A 583 18.14 -24.07 -18.20
N TYR A 584 17.78 -22.94 -18.79
CA TYR A 584 17.15 -21.83 -18.07
C TYR A 584 15.83 -22.21 -17.39
N SER A 585 14.96 -22.95 -18.09
CA SER A 585 13.69 -23.45 -17.55
C SER A 585 13.88 -24.40 -16.37
N LEU A 586 14.87 -25.30 -16.45
CA LEU A 586 15.20 -26.23 -15.37
C LEU A 586 15.87 -25.53 -14.17
N LEU A 587 16.73 -24.52 -14.40
CA LEU A 587 17.31 -23.69 -13.34
C LEU A 587 16.25 -22.87 -12.60
N ILE A 588 15.27 -22.30 -13.32
CA ILE A 588 14.11 -21.64 -12.73
C ILE A 588 13.39 -22.58 -11.77
N GLN A 589 13.03 -23.79 -12.21
CA GLN A 589 12.35 -24.80 -11.38
C GLN A 589 13.18 -25.29 -10.19
N ALA A 590 14.48 -24.96 -10.12
CA ALA A 590 15.34 -25.30 -9.00
C ALA A 590 15.40 -24.21 -7.91
N LEU A 591 14.96 -22.97 -8.19
CA LEU A 591 15.12 -21.82 -7.29
C LEU A 591 14.39 -22.01 -5.94
N ASP A 592 13.16 -22.51 -5.96
CA ASP A 592 12.35 -22.75 -4.75
C ASP A 592 13.06 -23.67 -3.74
N GLY A 593 13.72 -24.74 -4.22
CA GLY A 593 14.45 -25.67 -3.35
C GLY A 593 15.77 -25.13 -2.79
N TYR A 594 16.20 -23.93 -3.23
CA TYR A 594 17.28 -23.14 -2.62
C TYR A 594 16.75 -21.96 -1.77
N ASN A 595 15.44 -21.90 -1.50
CA ASN A 595 14.74 -20.79 -0.86
C ASN A 595 14.98 -19.45 -1.60
N ILE A 596 14.85 -19.46 -2.93
CA ILE A 596 14.84 -18.25 -3.76
C ILE A 596 13.45 -18.14 -4.39
N SER A 597 12.59 -17.26 -3.86
CA SER A 597 11.27 -17.04 -4.47
C SER A 597 11.40 -16.30 -5.80
N HIS A 598 10.60 -16.70 -6.79
CA HIS A 598 10.42 -15.96 -8.03
C HIS A 598 9.74 -14.60 -7.82
N ASN A 599 8.91 -14.49 -6.77
CA ASN A 599 8.11 -13.32 -6.42
C ASN A 599 8.65 -12.65 -5.15
N LEU A 600 9.26 -11.47 -5.29
CA LEU A 600 9.84 -10.70 -4.18
C LEU A 600 8.83 -10.28 -3.09
N ILE A 601 7.54 -10.33 -3.38
CA ILE A 601 6.45 -10.04 -2.43
C ILE A 601 6.36 -11.14 -1.35
N GLU A 602 6.67 -12.39 -1.71
CA GLU A 602 6.83 -13.49 -0.75
C GLU A 602 8.25 -13.46 -0.18
N ARG A 603 8.51 -12.46 0.67
CA ARG A 603 9.75 -12.32 1.43
C ARG A 603 10.03 -13.62 2.18
N CYS A 604 11.17 -14.25 1.88
CA CYS A 604 11.65 -15.38 2.67
C CYS A 604 11.92 -14.90 4.10
N ASN A 605 11.32 -15.57 5.08
CA ASN A 605 11.33 -15.12 6.47
C ASN A 605 12.75 -15.13 7.08
N GLY A 606 13.33 -13.94 7.23
CA GLY A 606 14.51 -13.65 8.05
C GLY A 606 15.86 -13.64 7.32
N PRO A 607 16.87 -12.92 7.85
CA PRO A 607 18.20 -12.73 7.23
C PRO A 607 19.08 -14.00 7.20
N HIS A 608 18.51 -15.19 7.40
CA HIS A 608 19.18 -16.49 7.38
C HIS A 608 18.44 -17.53 6.52
N SER A 609 17.52 -17.10 5.64
CA SER A 609 16.75 -18.00 4.78
C SER A 609 17.58 -18.53 3.59
N GLY A 610 18.28 -19.65 3.80
CA GLY A 610 18.92 -20.44 2.73
C GLY A 610 20.45 -20.44 2.77
N TRP A 611 21.08 -20.52 1.60
CA TRP A 611 22.53 -20.74 1.46
C TRP A 611 23.14 -19.72 0.47
N PRO A 612 23.53 -18.51 0.91
CA PRO A 612 23.89 -17.40 0.03
C PRO A 612 24.93 -17.71 -1.05
N VAL A 613 25.94 -18.53 -0.74
CA VAL A 613 26.97 -18.96 -1.72
C VAL A 613 26.37 -19.82 -2.83
N LEU A 614 25.46 -20.74 -2.50
CA LEU A 614 24.75 -21.56 -3.51
C LEU A 614 23.74 -20.72 -4.28
N GLN A 615 23.03 -19.81 -3.59
CA GLN A 615 22.06 -18.92 -4.21
C GLN A 615 22.75 -17.99 -5.24
N SER A 616 23.88 -17.38 -4.87
CA SER A 616 24.72 -16.59 -5.78
C SER A 616 25.19 -17.42 -6.98
N ARG A 617 25.65 -18.66 -6.77
CA ARG A 617 26.10 -19.54 -7.85
C ARG A 617 24.99 -19.90 -8.85
N VAL A 618 23.81 -20.28 -8.36
CA VAL A 618 22.65 -20.63 -9.21
C VAL A 618 22.11 -19.41 -9.95
N LEU A 619 22.07 -18.23 -9.31
CA LEU A 619 21.70 -16.99 -9.98
C LEU A 619 22.71 -16.59 -11.08
N ASN A 620 24.00 -16.77 -10.85
CA ASN A 620 25.02 -16.56 -11.88
C ASN A 620 24.88 -17.53 -13.07
N GLU A 621 24.62 -18.82 -12.81
CA GLU A 621 24.34 -19.83 -13.86
C GLU A 621 23.08 -19.46 -14.67
N LEU A 622 22.07 -18.90 -14.01
CA LEU A 622 20.81 -18.45 -14.61
C LEU A 622 20.97 -17.15 -15.43
N ILE A 623 21.77 -16.18 -14.95
CA ILE A 623 22.16 -14.97 -15.69
C ILE A 623 23.00 -15.33 -16.93
N PHE A 624 23.97 -16.24 -16.79
CA PHE A 624 24.79 -16.72 -17.90
C PHE A 624 23.94 -17.44 -18.96
N SER A 625 22.99 -18.28 -18.53
CA SER A 625 22.05 -18.96 -19.43
C SER A 625 21.19 -17.95 -20.21
N ALA A 626 20.63 -16.94 -19.53
CA ALA A 626 19.84 -15.89 -20.18
C ALA A 626 20.63 -15.09 -21.23
N ARG A 627 21.91 -14.79 -20.94
CA ARG A 627 22.84 -14.18 -21.92
C ARG A 627 23.08 -15.08 -23.14
N ARG A 628 23.27 -16.38 -22.95
CA ARG A 628 23.45 -17.36 -24.05
C ARG A 628 22.19 -17.57 -24.89
N MET A 629 21.01 -17.33 -24.33
CA MET A 629 19.73 -17.29 -25.05
C MET A 629 19.51 -15.99 -25.84
N GLY A 630 20.37 -14.97 -25.71
CA GLY A 630 20.18 -13.65 -26.32
C GLY A 630 19.11 -12.78 -25.64
N LYS A 631 18.47 -13.24 -24.56
CA LYS A 631 17.39 -12.52 -23.88
C LYS A 631 17.95 -11.56 -22.81
N ILE A 632 18.56 -10.46 -23.27
CA ILE A 632 19.24 -9.46 -22.42
C ILE A 632 18.35 -8.90 -21.28
N PRO A 633 17.06 -8.54 -21.47
CA PRO A 633 16.22 -8.03 -20.38
C PRO A 633 16.06 -9.00 -19.21
N ILE A 634 16.04 -10.32 -19.50
CA ILE A 634 16.00 -11.37 -18.48
C ILE A 634 17.33 -11.42 -17.71
N ALA A 635 18.47 -11.23 -18.39
CA ALA A 635 19.77 -11.14 -17.72
C ALA A 635 19.88 -9.90 -16.83
N ILE A 636 19.37 -8.74 -17.27
CA ILE A 636 19.27 -7.52 -16.45
C ILE A 636 18.44 -7.81 -15.21
N ARG A 637 17.18 -8.25 -15.36
CA ARG A 637 16.27 -8.57 -14.24
C ARG A 637 16.91 -9.50 -13.21
N ASN A 638 17.57 -10.56 -13.64
CA ASN A 638 18.16 -11.53 -12.71
C ASN A 638 19.46 -11.04 -12.07
N THR A 639 20.22 -10.17 -12.74
CA THR A 639 21.38 -9.46 -12.15
C THR A 639 20.92 -8.44 -11.10
N THR A 640 19.86 -7.67 -11.39
CA THR A 640 19.20 -6.76 -10.45
C THR A 640 18.64 -7.51 -9.24
N PHE A 641 17.98 -8.65 -9.45
CA PHE A 641 17.51 -9.51 -8.36
C PHE A 641 18.66 -10.01 -7.48
N MET A 642 19.76 -10.47 -8.10
CA MET A 642 20.93 -10.99 -7.39
C MET A 642 21.59 -9.93 -6.51
N ILE A 643 21.82 -8.72 -7.00
CA ILE A 643 22.40 -7.64 -6.18
C ILE A 643 21.42 -7.18 -5.09
N HIS A 644 20.13 -7.03 -5.41
CA HIS A 644 19.10 -6.64 -4.45
C HIS A 644 18.94 -7.62 -3.29
N PHE A 645 18.94 -8.94 -3.56
CA PHE A 645 18.70 -9.98 -2.57
C PHE A 645 19.95 -10.41 -1.79
N LEU A 646 21.14 -10.44 -2.43
CA LEU A 646 22.35 -11.03 -1.86
C LEU A 646 23.47 -10.05 -1.49
N HIS A 647 23.36 -8.74 -1.75
CA HIS A 647 24.46 -7.80 -1.46
C HIS A 647 24.96 -7.85 0.00
N GLN A 648 24.09 -8.16 0.96
CA GLN A 648 24.46 -8.31 2.38
C GLN A 648 25.38 -9.51 2.68
N PHE A 649 25.46 -10.49 1.78
CA PHE A 649 26.31 -11.69 1.91
C PHE A 649 27.48 -11.73 0.92
N MET A 650 27.59 -10.73 0.04
CA MET A 650 28.63 -10.64 -0.99
C MET A 650 29.84 -9.85 -0.49
N THR A 651 31.03 -10.26 -0.93
CA THR A 651 32.26 -9.49 -0.74
C THR A 651 32.22 -8.18 -1.53
N LEU A 652 33.04 -7.20 -1.13
CA LEU A 652 33.13 -5.91 -1.82
C LEU A 652 33.55 -6.06 -3.30
N MET A 653 34.37 -7.07 -3.62
CA MET A 653 34.77 -7.37 -5.00
C MET A 653 33.59 -7.89 -5.83
N GLU A 654 32.85 -8.88 -5.33
CA GLU A 654 31.66 -9.40 -6.02
C GLU A 654 30.59 -8.31 -6.22
N LYS A 655 30.38 -7.41 -5.24
CA LYS A 655 29.49 -6.26 -5.39
C LYS A 655 29.91 -5.35 -6.56
N ARG A 656 31.21 -5.06 -6.71
CA ARG A 656 31.73 -4.26 -7.83
C ARG A 656 31.52 -4.95 -9.17
N ASP A 657 31.94 -6.20 -9.26
CA ASP A 657 31.86 -7.00 -10.49
C ASP A 657 30.41 -7.09 -10.97
N ILE A 658 29.45 -7.34 -10.06
CA ILE A 658 28.01 -7.42 -10.37
C ILE A 658 27.44 -6.05 -10.79
N SER A 659 27.86 -4.96 -10.13
CA SER A 659 27.41 -3.60 -10.48
C SER A 659 27.88 -3.18 -11.88
N GLN A 660 29.17 -3.39 -12.18
CA GLN A 660 29.72 -3.15 -13.52
C GLN A 660 29.07 -4.06 -14.58
N THR A 661 28.82 -5.32 -14.23
CA THR A 661 28.13 -6.31 -15.07
C THR A 661 26.68 -5.90 -15.38
N LEU A 662 26.01 -5.21 -14.44
CA LEU A 662 24.67 -4.67 -14.64
C LEU A 662 24.70 -3.46 -15.57
N GLU A 663 25.59 -2.49 -15.31
CA GLU A 663 25.76 -1.30 -16.16
C GLU A 663 26.06 -1.69 -17.62
N GLN A 664 27.00 -2.62 -17.83
CA GLN A 664 27.36 -3.17 -19.15
C GLN A 664 26.21 -3.89 -19.87
N LEU A 665 25.22 -4.44 -19.15
CA LEU A 665 24.01 -5.00 -19.78
C LEU A 665 23.01 -3.91 -20.12
N THR A 666 22.83 -2.92 -19.24
CA THR A 666 21.86 -1.84 -19.49
C THR A 666 22.25 -0.95 -20.66
N THR A 667 23.55 -0.79 -20.97
CA THR A 667 23.98 -0.06 -22.19
C THR A 667 23.67 -0.80 -23.50
N GLN A 668 23.25 -2.07 -23.45
CA GLN A 668 22.82 -2.86 -24.62
C GLN A 668 21.30 -2.79 -24.84
N THR A 669 20.57 -1.99 -24.06
CA THR A 669 19.11 -1.86 -24.11
C THR A 669 18.72 -0.41 -23.87
N ASP A 670 18.01 0.23 -24.80
CA ASP A 670 17.78 1.68 -24.76
C ASP A 670 16.97 2.16 -23.54
N ASP A 671 16.14 1.27 -22.97
CA ASP A 671 15.07 1.66 -22.05
C ASP A 671 15.34 1.37 -20.56
N GLY A 672 16.18 0.38 -20.23
CA GLY A 672 16.47 -0.03 -18.83
C GLY A 672 15.23 -0.40 -18.00
N ASN A 673 14.10 -0.66 -18.65
CA ASN A 673 12.77 -0.75 -18.06
C ASN A 673 12.56 -2.12 -17.38
N CYS A 674 12.39 -2.13 -16.06
CA CYS A 674 11.83 -3.29 -15.36
C CYS A 674 10.31 -3.38 -15.61
N GLN A 675 9.91 -3.88 -16.77
CA GLN A 675 8.56 -4.40 -17.00
C GLN A 675 8.49 -5.90 -16.67
N SER A 676 7.27 -6.43 -16.51
CA SER A 676 7.05 -7.85 -16.27
C SER A 676 7.41 -8.66 -17.52
N LEU A 677 8.36 -9.60 -17.41
CA LEU A 677 8.88 -10.35 -18.57
C LEU A 677 8.18 -11.70 -18.69
N ALA A 678 7.45 -11.91 -19.79
CA ALA A 678 6.88 -13.21 -20.11
C ALA A 678 7.95 -14.18 -20.66
N LEU A 679 7.96 -15.40 -20.13
CA LEU A 679 8.76 -16.53 -20.63
C LEU A 679 7.94 -17.38 -21.60
N ASP A 680 8.64 -18.12 -22.47
CA ASP A 680 8.02 -18.94 -23.54
C ASP A 680 7.13 -20.08 -23.00
N ASN A 681 7.21 -20.36 -21.70
CA ASN A 681 6.40 -21.35 -20.97
C ASN A 681 5.14 -20.75 -20.31
N GLY A 682 4.86 -19.44 -20.50
CA GLY A 682 3.74 -18.73 -19.90
C GLY A 682 3.98 -18.18 -18.48
N MET A 683 5.15 -18.38 -17.89
CA MET A 683 5.52 -17.72 -16.62
C MET A 683 5.81 -16.24 -16.84
N ILE A 684 5.29 -15.38 -15.96
CA ILE A 684 5.59 -13.95 -15.95
C ILE A 684 6.57 -13.67 -14.80
N LEU A 685 7.77 -13.18 -15.14
CA LEU A 685 8.76 -12.73 -14.15
C LEU A 685 8.43 -11.30 -13.73
N PRO A 686 8.17 -11.03 -12.43
CA PRO A 686 7.90 -9.68 -11.97
C PRO A 686 9.16 -8.81 -11.99
N PRO A 687 8.98 -7.47 -12.10
CA PRO A 687 10.07 -6.50 -11.96
C PRO A 687 10.67 -6.52 -10.55
N VAL A 688 11.89 -5.99 -10.41
CA VAL A 688 12.62 -5.94 -9.14
C VAL A 688 12.54 -4.52 -8.55
N PRO A 689 11.73 -4.28 -7.49
CA PRO A 689 11.79 -3.04 -6.73
C PRO A 689 13.10 -2.99 -5.92
N LEU A 690 13.93 -1.99 -6.16
CA LEU A 690 15.24 -1.81 -5.51
C LEU A 690 15.10 -1.17 -4.11
N THR A 691 14.36 -1.83 -3.21
CA THR A 691 14.12 -1.30 -1.85
C THR A 691 15.38 -1.28 -0.96
N THR A 692 16.44 -2.00 -1.35
CA THR A 692 17.73 -2.03 -0.63
C THR A 692 18.83 -1.18 -1.26
N ILE A 693 18.68 -0.69 -2.50
CA ILE A 693 19.76 0.00 -3.25
C ILE A 693 19.17 1.15 -4.10
N PRO A 694 19.11 2.40 -3.60
CA PRO A 694 19.47 2.81 -2.23
C PRO A 694 18.42 2.37 -1.20
N TYR A 695 18.86 2.07 0.02
CA TYR A 695 17.96 1.72 1.11
C TYR A 695 17.34 2.98 1.74
N VAL A 696 16.01 3.06 1.75
CA VAL A 696 15.27 4.22 2.30
C VAL A 696 14.84 3.94 3.73
N LYS A 697 15.37 4.72 4.68
CA LYS A 697 15.08 4.62 6.12
C LYS A 697 13.89 5.48 6.55
N SER A 698 13.71 6.64 5.92
CA SER A 698 12.57 7.51 6.19
C SER A 698 12.13 8.24 4.93
N PHE A 699 10.84 8.51 4.85
CA PHE A 699 10.15 9.18 3.75
C PHE A 699 9.15 10.15 4.37
N LYS A 700 9.33 11.45 4.16
CA LYS A 700 8.50 12.49 4.80
C LYS A 700 8.13 13.59 3.79
N LEU A 701 6.83 13.83 3.62
CA LEU A 701 6.33 15.06 3.00
C LEU A 701 6.57 16.22 3.96
N ILE A 702 7.18 17.30 3.49
CA ILE A 702 7.50 18.48 4.30
C ILE A 702 6.35 19.48 4.21
N ARG A 703 5.91 19.94 5.39
CA ARG A 703 4.94 21.02 5.54
C ARG A 703 5.51 22.30 4.93
N MET A 704 4.69 23.07 4.23
CA MET A 704 5.11 24.36 3.67
C MET A 704 5.49 25.33 4.81
N ARG A 705 6.25 26.39 4.51
CA ARG A 705 6.49 27.44 5.51
C ARG A 705 5.13 28.03 5.93
N PRO A 706 4.90 28.36 7.21
CA PRO A 706 3.58 28.75 7.70
C PRO A 706 2.95 29.92 6.91
N HIS A 707 3.76 30.89 6.47
CA HIS A 707 3.31 32.01 5.64
C HIS A 707 2.93 31.67 4.18
N LEU A 708 3.17 30.43 3.74
CA LEU A 708 2.74 29.88 2.46
C LEU A 708 1.62 28.85 2.62
N GLU A 709 1.23 28.48 3.84
CA GLU A 709 0.23 27.46 4.10
C GLU A 709 -1.21 27.98 3.84
N PRO A 710 -2.10 27.17 3.23
CA PRO A 710 -3.48 27.56 3.02
C PRO A 710 -4.28 27.47 4.33
N VAL A 711 -4.67 28.62 4.86
CA VAL A 711 -5.61 28.77 5.97
C VAL A 711 -7.03 28.82 5.39
N LYS A 712 -8.06 28.47 6.19
CA LYS A 712 -9.46 28.69 5.80
C LYS A 712 -9.91 30.08 6.24
N LEU A 713 -10.47 30.84 5.31
CA LEU A 713 -10.99 32.19 5.55
C LEU A 713 -12.14 32.13 6.56
N LYS A 714 -12.07 32.92 7.64
CA LYS A 714 -13.16 32.99 8.63
C LYS A 714 -14.32 33.80 8.06
N ARG A 715 -15.43 33.13 7.69
CA ARG A 715 -16.66 33.81 7.31
C ARG A 715 -17.32 34.45 8.53
N TYR A 716 -17.42 35.78 8.55
CA TYR A 716 -18.23 36.52 9.51
C TYR A 716 -19.67 35.99 9.48
N GLY A 717 -20.07 35.26 10.53
CA GLY A 717 -21.38 34.61 10.65
C GLY A 717 -21.34 33.12 10.98
N GLU A 718 -20.23 32.42 10.76
CA GLU A 718 -20.05 31.05 11.28
C GLU A 718 -19.55 31.10 12.73
N SER A 719 -20.46 30.86 13.68
CA SER A 719 -20.11 30.72 15.09
C SER A 719 -19.25 29.47 15.30
N THR A 720 -17.94 29.66 15.44
CA THR A 720 -17.10 28.67 16.13
C THR A 720 -17.68 28.46 17.52
N ASN A 721 -18.07 27.23 17.86
CA ASN A 721 -18.60 26.86 19.17
C ASN A 721 -17.48 26.88 20.24
N SER A 722 -16.96 28.06 20.52
CA SER A 722 -16.00 28.38 21.56
C SER A 722 -16.53 29.57 22.38
N GLY A 723 -17.67 29.34 23.06
CA GLY A 723 -18.11 30.23 24.13
C GLY A 723 -17.11 30.20 25.30
N PRO A 724 -17.19 31.16 26.24
CA PRO A 724 -16.20 31.35 27.31
C PRO A 724 -16.36 30.34 28.46
N PHE A 725 -16.53 29.05 28.13
CA PHE A 725 -16.68 27.97 29.09
C PHE A 725 -15.35 27.23 29.25
N ILE A 726 -14.91 27.09 30.51
CA ILE A 726 -13.66 26.42 30.92
C ILE A 726 -13.82 24.89 30.87
N PHE A 727 -14.40 24.41 29.78
CA PHE A 727 -14.45 23.01 29.37
C PHE A 727 -14.17 22.96 27.87
N THR A 728 -12.90 23.18 27.50
CA THR A 728 -12.33 22.41 26.40
C THR A 728 -12.66 20.95 26.71
N PRO A 729 -13.47 20.25 25.89
CA PRO A 729 -13.75 18.85 26.16
C PRO A 729 -12.41 18.13 26.12
N LEU A 730 -12.04 17.49 27.22
CA LEU A 730 -11.06 16.42 27.19
C LEU A 730 -11.47 15.51 26.04
N ASN A 731 -10.61 15.35 25.04
CA ASN A 731 -10.82 14.49 23.87
C ASN A 731 -10.74 13.01 24.27
N LEU A 732 -11.62 12.63 25.19
CA LEU A 732 -11.70 11.36 25.88
C LEU A 732 -12.66 10.45 25.11
N GLY A 733 -12.21 9.99 23.95
CA GLY A 733 -12.85 8.87 23.26
C GLY A 733 -13.80 9.22 22.11
N MET A 734 -13.42 10.12 21.20
CA MET A 734 -13.86 9.90 19.82
C MET A 734 -13.26 8.58 19.31
N SER A 735 -14.10 7.79 18.64
CA SER A 735 -13.85 6.38 18.30
C SER A 735 -12.48 6.16 17.65
N ARG A 736 -11.59 5.42 18.33
CA ARG A 736 -10.25 5.04 17.86
C ARG A 736 -10.26 3.90 16.81
N ASN A 737 -11.35 3.76 16.07
CA ASN A 737 -11.68 2.59 15.25
C ASN A 737 -12.00 2.90 13.78
N ASP A 738 -11.50 4.02 13.24
CA ASP A 738 -11.05 4.06 11.85
C ASP A 738 -9.66 4.68 11.82
N LYS A 739 -8.66 3.87 11.47
CA LYS A 739 -7.32 4.38 11.17
C LYS A 739 -7.36 4.98 9.78
N ASP A 740 -7.47 6.30 9.69
CA ASP A 740 -7.25 7.03 8.43
C ASP A 740 -5.74 7.13 8.14
N ASP A 741 -5.08 5.96 8.06
CA ASP A 741 -3.63 5.81 7.98
C ASP A 741 -3.07 6.60 6.79
N GLY A 742 -2.14 7.52 7.09
CA GLY A 742 -1.41 8.30 6.09
C GLY A 742 -2.02 9.63 5.67
N LYS A 743 -3.17 10.08 6.22
CA LYS A 743 -3.70 11.43 5.96
C LYS A 743 -2.91 12.51 6.71
N MET A 744 -2.44 13.52 5.98
CA MET A 744 -1.71 14.66 6.54
C MET A 744 -2.65 15.69 7.19
N ASP A 745 -2.13 16.40 8.19
CA ASP A 745 -2.79 17.44 8.98
C ASP A 745 -2.77 18.84 8.33
N PHE A 746 -1.90 19.04 7.34
CA PHE A 746 -1.78 20.27 6.54
C PHE A 746 -2.18 20.06 5.07
N GLY A 747 -2.48 21.16 4.38
CA GLY A 747 -2.76 21.18 2.93
C GLY A 747 -1.57 21.67 2.09
N LEU A 748 -1.57 21.35 0.79
CA LEU A 748 -0.68 21.92 -0.22
C LEU A 748 -1.47 22.90 -1.12
N VAL A 749 -0.78 23.84 -1.76
CA VAL A 749 -1.37 24.76 -2.75
C VAL A 749 -1.02 24.30 -4.17
N ALA A 750 -1.98 24.28 -5.09
CA ALA A 750 -1.70 24.01 -6.49
C ALA A 750 -0.77 25.09 -7.08
N ARG A 751 0.16 24.67 -7.94
CA ARG A 751 1.25 25.47 -8.55
C ARG A 751 2.38 25.92 -7.60
N ASP A 752 2.28 25.69 -6.30
CA ASP A 752 3.39 25.87 -5.36
C ASP A 752 4.34 24.66 -5.37
N VAL A 753 5.58 24.86 -4.89
CA VAL A 753 6.58 23.79 -4.84
C VAL A 753 6.50 23.03 -3.50
N CYS A 754 6.23 21.73 -3.57
CA CYS A 754 6.31 20.80 -2.46
C CYS A 754 7.70 20.15 -2.34
N GLU A 755 8.12 19.83 -1.11
CA GLU A 755 9.36 19.10 -0.83
C GLU A 755 9.02 17.75 -0.15
N VAL A 756 9.57 16.66 -0.69
CA VAL A 756 9.58 15.33 -0.05
C VAL A 756 11.01 14.96 0.29
N GLN A 757 11.27 14.66 1.56
CA GLN A 757 12.57 14.26 2.07
C GLN A 757 12.68 12.74 2.21
N LEU A 758 13.79 12.19 1.73
CA LEU A 758 14.15 10.79 1.87
C LEU A 758 15.53 10.68 2.54
N GLN A 759 15.63 9.88 3.59
CA GLN A 759 16.94 9.47 4.14
C GLN A 759 17.36 8.15 3.53
N VAL A 760 18.43 8.21 2.73
CA VAL A 760 18.90 7.09 1.90
C VAL A 760 20.26 6.58 2.37
N TYR A 761 20.52 5.29 2.17
CA TYR A 761 21.79 4.62 2.45
C TYR A 761 22.27 3.90 1.19
N ASN A 762 23.57 4.02 0.90
CA ASN A 762 24.23 3.27 -0.17
C ASN A 762 25.00 2.07 0.44
N PRO A 763 24.59 0.81 0.22
CA PRO A 763 25.30 -0.37 0.73
C PRO A 763 26.37 -0.92 -0.26
N LEU A 764 26.64 -0.21 -1.34
CA LEU A 764 27.62 -0.58 -2.37
C LEU A 764 28.98 0.10 -2.12
N PRO A 765 30.09 -0.55 -2.55
CA PRO A 765 31.46 -0.11 -2.29
C PRO A 765 31.93 1.07 -3.16
N ASP A 766 31.09 1.54 -4.08
CA ASP A 766 31.37 2.63 -5.02
C ASP A 766 30.25 3.70 -4.94
N GLU A 767 30.50 4.90 -5.48
CA GLU A 767 29.54 6.02 -5.48
C GLU A 767 28.28 5.67 -6.30
N LEU A 768 27.11 5.74 -5.67
CA LEU A 768 25.83 5.45 -6.31
C LEU A 768 25.30 6.69 -7.04
N LYS A 769 25.50 6.74 -8.35
CA LYS A 769 24.99 7.80 -9.22
C LYS A 769 23.54 7.54 -9.59
N VAL A 770 22.62 8.27 -8.99
CA VAL A 770 21.19 8.19 -9.31
C VAL A 770 20.93 9.11 -10.52
N THR A 771 20.64 8.52 -11.69
CA THR A 771 20.48 9.28 -12.94
C THR A 771 19.11 9.92 -13.08
N GLN A 772 18.12 9.45 -12.33
CA GLN A 772 16.81 10.05 -12.20
C GLN A 772 16.13 9.56 -10.91
N MET A 773 15.57 10.47 -10.12
CA MET A 773 14.73 10.13 -8.97
C MET A 773 13.46 10.99 -8.96
N GLY A 774 12.32 10.40 -8.61
CA GLY A 774 11.03 11.09 -8.57
C GLY A 774 9.95 10.32 -7.81
N LEU A 775 8.80 10.95 -7.64
CA LEU A 775 7.67 10.40 -6.88
C LEU A 775 6.73 9.56 -7.77
N ILE A 776 6.05 8.60 -7.17
CA ILE A 776 4.93 7.84 -7.77
C ILE A 776 3.65 8.30 -7.07
N VAL A 777 2.71 8.85 -7.84
CA VAL A 777 1.50 9.49 -7.32
C VAL A 777 0.23 9.07 -8.06
N GLU A 778 -0.91 9.28 -7.40
CA GLU A 778 -2.27 9.04 -7.88
C GLU A 778 -3.17 10.21 -7.46
N GLY A 779 -4.24 10.47 -8.22
CA GLY A 779 -5.10 11.64 -8.03
C GLY A 779 -4.57 12.86 -8.80
N VAL A 780 -4.00 13.83 -8.09
CA VAL A 780 -3.48 15.08 -8.67
C VAL A 780 -2.18 14.85 -9.47
N GLU A 781 -2.11 15.39 -10.68
CA GLU A 781 -0.86 15.41 -11.45
C GLU A 781 0.22 16.29 -10.80
N LEU A 782 1.42 15.73 -10.62
CA LEU A 782 2.61 16.47 -10.24
C LEU A 782 3.50 16.78 -11.47
N GLU A 783 4.00 18.00 -11.56
CA GLU A 783 5.21 18.36 -12.29
C GLU A 783 6.43 18.01 -11.39
N PRO A 784 7.28 17.02 -11.75
CA PRO A 784 8.43 16.65 -10.95
C PRO A 784 9.66 17.49 -11.31
N TYR A 785 10.40 17.97 -10.31
CA TYR A 785 11.74 18.49 -10.51
C TYR A 785 12.74 17.34 -10.37
N PRO A 786 13.43 16.91 -11.45
CA PRO A 786 14.32 15.76 -11.40
C PRO A 786 15.50 16.02 -10.48
N CYS A 787 15.68 15.16 -9.47
CA CYS A 787 16.85 15.15 -8.62
C CYS A 787 17.78 14.00 -9.03
N ASN A 788 19.07 14.31 -9.22
CA ASN A 788 20.10 13.35 -9.61
C ASN A 788 21.18 13.26 -8.52
N PRO A 789 20.85 12.76 -7.31
CA PRO A 789 21.82 12.69 -6.22
C PRO A 789 22.92 11.68 -6.52
N SER A 790 24.17 12.01 -6.18
CA SER A 790 25.24 11.01 -6.02
C SER A 790 25.42 10.71 -4.54
N ILE A 791 25.33 9.43 -4.19
CA ILE A 791 25.38 8.97 -2.79
C ILE A 791 26.74 8.28 -2.59
N PRO A 792 27.63 8.77 -1.70
CA PRO A 792 28.95 8.19 -1.50
C PRO A 792 28.93 6.69 -1.14
N ALA A 793 30.03 5.99 -1.40
CA ALA A 793 30.20 4.57 -1.08
C ALA A 793 29.94 4.28 0.41
N GLU A 794 29.26 3.17 0.70
CA GLU A 794 29.01 2.65 2.07
C GLU A 794 28.47 3.69 3.08
N THR A 795 27.78 4.72 2.60
CA THR A 795 27.40 5.92 3.38
C THR A 795 25.88 6.02 3.60
N GLY A 796 25.50 6.48 4.80
CA GLY A 796 24.15 6.97 5.12
C GLY A 796 23.95 7.23 6.63
N PRO A 797 22.90 7.97 7.03
CA PRO A 797 21.82 8.49 6.19
C PRO A 797 22.25 9.73 5.41
N TYR A 798 22.05 9.70 4.09
CA TYR A 798 22.18 10.86 3.21
C TYR A 798 20.78 11.44 2.95
N LEU A 799 20.63 12.78 2.98
CA LEU A 799 19.33 13.42 2.78
C LEU A 799 19.14 13.78 1.30
N VAL A 800 18.15 13.16 0.66
CA VAL A 800 17.69 13.52 -0.69
C VAL A 800 16.40 14.34 -0.57
N LYS A 801 16.33 15.45 -1.29
CA LYS A 801 15.16 16.32 -1.42
C LYS A 801 14.57 16.17 -2.82
N LEU A 802 13.35 15.65 -2.92
CA LEU A 802 12.58 15.62 -4.16
C LEU A 802 11.61 16.80 -4.16
N LEU A 803 11.78 17.70 -5.12
CA LEU A 803 10.88 18.83 -5.30
C LEU A 803 9.80 18.48 -6.33
N CYS A 804 8.59 18.95 -6.08
CA CYS A 804 7.41 18.69 -6.90
C CYS A 804 6.53 19.94 -7.00
N ARG A 805 5.66 20.02 -8.00
CA ARG A 805 4.60 21.03 -8.08
C ARG A 805 3.27 20.37 -8.48
N PRO A 806 2.20 20.45 -7.66
CA PRO A 806 0.88 19.99 -8.07
C PRO A 806 0.28 20.90 -9.15
N LYS A 807 -0.31 20.34 -10.20
CA LYS A 807 -0.88 21.15 -11.31
C LYS A 807 -2.28 21.70 -11.00
N SER A 808 -3.10 20.93 -10.28
CA SER A 808 -4.51 21.21 -9.98
C SER A 808 -4.81 20.99 -8.49
N GLU A 809 -6.01 21.40 -8.07
CA GLU A 809 -6.59 20.99 -6.78
C GLU A 809 -6.98 19.49 -6.78
N GLY A 810 -7.28 18.96 -5.58
CA GLY A 810 -7.77 17.60 -5.35
C GLY A 810 -7.01 16.83 -4.25
N GLU A 811 -7.34 15.56 -4.03
CA GLU A 811 -6.56 14.69 -3.13
C GLU A 811 -5.34 14.10 -3.87
N LEU A 812 -4.14 14.44 -3.37
CA LEU A 812 -2.87 13.87 -3.83
C LEU A 812 -2.52 12.64 -3.00
N HIS A 813 -2.33 11.51 -3.68
CA HIS A 813 -1.88 10.26 -3.07
C HIS A 813 -0.43 9.97 -3.48
N ILE A 814 0.51 9.99 -2.53
CA ILE A 814 1.89 9.56 -2.77
C ILE A 814 2.00 8.07 -2.40
N ILE A 815 2.25 7.23 -3.40
CA ILE A 815 2.31 5.76 -3.29
C ILE A 815 3.76 5.27 -3.12
N GLY A 816 4.74 6.06 -3.54
CA GLY A 816 6.14 5.65 -3.53
C GLY A 816 7.06 6.58 -4.30
N TYR A 817 8.19 6.03 -4.73
CA TYR A 817 9.19 6.73 -5.53
C TYR A 817 9.76 5.80 -6.61
N PHE A 818 10.34 6.38 -7.64
CA PHE A 818 11.09 5.66 -8.67
C PHE A 818 12.54 6.16 -8.72
N THR A 819 13.44 5.27 -9.13
CA THR A 819 14.88 5.52 -9.25
C THR A 819 15.42 4.90 -10.52
N LYS A 820 16.30 5.61 -11.25
CA LYS A 820 17.16 5.03 -12.28
C LYS A 820 18.60 4.98 -11.77
N VAL A 821 19.11 3.77 -11.55
CA VAL A 821 20.41 3.48 -10.89
C VAL A 821 21.08 2.31 -11.60
N MET A 822 22.38 2.39 -11.87
CA MET A 822 23.11 1.39 -12.69
C MET A 822 22.40 1.10 -14.03
N GLY A 823 21.81 2.13 -14.64
CA GLY A 823 20.98 2.04 -15.85
C GLY A 823 19.56 1.47 -15.68
N VAL A 824 19.26 0.79 -14.57
CA VAL A 824 17.95 0.14 -14.32
C VAL A 824 16.95 1.12 -13.73
N LYS A 825 15.76 1.22 -14.34
CA LYS A 825 14.61 1.95 -13.79
C LYS A 825 13.81 1.02 -12.86
N SER A 826 13.70 1.41 -11.58
CA SER A 826 12.97 0.67 -10.55
C SER A 826 11.90 1.55 -9.90
N GLN A 827 10.79 0.93 -9.47
CA GLN A 827 9.66 1.57 -8.80
C GLN A 827 9.48 0.92 -7.43
N CYS A 828 9.54 1.71 -6.36
CA CYS A 828 9.42 1.24 -4.98
C CYS A 828 8.19 1.87 -4.34
N ARG A 829 7.24 1.05 -3.85
CA ARG A 829 6.04 1.54 -3.15
C ARG A 829 6.33 1.62 -1.65
N LEU A 830 5.66 2.54 -0.95
CA LEU A 830 5.86 2.76 0.49
C LEU A 830 5.56 1.48 1.29
N LYS A 831 4.48 0.77 0.94
CA LYS A 831 4.09 -0.52 1.50
C LYS A 831 5.13 -1.65 1.40
N ASP A 832 6.11 -1.54 0.50
CA ASP A 832 7.12 -2.59 0.28
C ASP A 832 8.38 -2.38 1.18
N LEU A 833 8.42 -1.26 1.92
CA LEU A 833 9.50 -0.84 2.82
C LEU A 833 9.20 -1.21 4.28
N ASP A 834 10.03 -2.06 4.89
CA ASP A 834 9.81 -2.64 6.23
C ASP A 834 9.70 -1.64 7.39
N GLN A 835 10.12 -0.39 7.19
CA GLN A 835 10.19 0.62 8.25
C GLN A 835 9.06 1.67 8.18
N LEU A 836 8.22 1.64 7.14
CA LEU A 836 7.11 2.58 6.99
C LEU A 836 5.78 1.88 7.29
N ASN A 837 5.05 2.38 8.28
CA ASN A 837 3.77 1.83 8.72
C ASN A 837 2.57 2.35 7.91
N PHE A 838 2.77 2.82 6.67
CA PHE A 838 1.73 3.44 5.85
C PHE A 838 1.87 3.07 4.37
N ASP A 839 0.75 2.66 3.76
CA ASP A 839 0.71 2.23 2.35
C ASP A 839 0.78 3.40 1.36
N LYS A 840 0.25 4.56 1.75
CA LYS A 840 0.21 5.80 0.98
C LYS A 840 0.13 7.03 1.89
N ILE A 841 0.67 8.15 1.44
CA ILE A 841 0.43 9.47 2.05
C ILE A 841 -0.69 10.15 1.30
N LYS A 842 -1.74 10.60 2.00
CA LYS A 842 -2.84 11.42 1.44
C LYS A 842 -2.66 12.87 1.89
N VAL A 843 -2.70 13.82 0.95
CA VAL A 843 -2.67 15.26 1.26
C VAL A 843 -3.64 16.02 0.37
N SER A 844 -4.37 16.98 0.94
CA SER A 844 -5.30 17.81 0.18
C SER A 844 -4.54 18.93 -0.54
N VAL A 845 -4.79 19.10 -1.83
CA VAL A 845 -4.28 20.22 -2.64
C VAL A 845 -5.43 21.20 -2.86
N VAL A 846 -5.28 22.43 -2.39
CA VAL A 846 -6.25 23.53 -2.62
C VAL A 846 -5.97 24.23 -3.96
N PRO A 847 -6.91 25.03 -4.52
CA PRO A 847 -6.64 25.87 -5.69
C PRO A 847 -5.41 26.75 -5.51
N PRO A 848 -4.81 27.26 -6.60
CA PRO A 848 -3.69 28.17 -6.47
C PRO A 848 -4.12 29.42 -5.67
N LEU A 849 -3.23 29.89 -4.80
CA LEU A 849 -3.36 31.10 -3.99
C LEU A 849 -2.22 32.07 -4.35
N PRO A 850 -2.44 33.39 -4.30
CA PRO A 850 -1.38 34.36 -4.56
C PRO A 850 -0.25 34.27 -3.52
N GLN A 851 0.90 34.86 -3.84
CA GLN A 851 2.06 34.99 -2.95
C GLN A 851 2.48 36.47 -2.90
N ILE A 852 2.81 36.96 -1.71
CA ILE A 852 3.29 38.33 -1.49
C ILE A 852 4.67 38.35 -0.83
N MET A 853 5.46 39.37 -1.15
CA MET A 853 6.62 39.80 -0.39
C MET A 853 6.22 41.01 0.45
N LEU A 854 6.41 40.92 1.77
CA LEU A 854 6.06 41.94 2.75
C LEU A 854 7.34 42.58 3.29
N THR A 855 7.45 43.91 3.22
CA THR A 855 8.59 44.68 3.75
C THR A 855 8.10 45.91 4.53
N THR A 856 8.97 46.43 5.41
CA THR A 856 8.73 47.62 6.24
C THR A 856 9.89 48.61 6.07
N SER A 857 9.63 49.90 6.25
CA SER A 857 10.65 50.95 6.26
C SER A 857 11.49 51.00 7.55
N LEU A 858 11.14 50.24 8.59
CA LEU A 858 11.84 50.26 9.88
C LEU A 858 13.19 49.50 9.84
N PRO A 859 14.17 49.89 10.67
CA PRO A 859 15.37 49.10 10.93
C PRO A 859 15.04 47.67 11.36
N LYS A 860 15.85 46.69 10.97
CA LYS A 860 15.65 45.29 11.37
C LYS A 860 16.02 45.10 12.85
N ALA A 861 15.17 44.39 13.58
CA ALA A 861 15.46 43.94 14.94
C ALA A 861 16.60 42.91 14.96
N ASP A 862 17.53 43.03 15.91
CA ASP A 862 18.62 42.06 16.09
C ASP A 862 18.17 40.74 16.75
N ASN A 863 17.02 40.74 17.44
CA ASN A 863 16.47 39.58 18.15
C ASN A 863 15.07 39.20 17.65
N PHE A 864 14.87 37.90 17.36
CA PHE A 864 13.54 37.31 17.17
C PHE A 864 13.07 36.66 18.47
N LEU A 865 11.95 37.13 19.04
CA LEU A 865 11.38 36.55 20.26
C LEU A 865 10.40 35.41 19.97
N SER A 866 10.46 34.39 20.83
CA SER A 866 9.72 33.14 20.70
C SER A 866 8.33 33.25 21.34
N GLY A 867 7.39 33.93 20.68
CA GLY A 867 5.98 33.99 21.07
C GLY A 867 5.08 33.06 20.27
N ASP A 868 3.92 32.70 20.83
CA ASP A 868 2.83 32.07 20.06
C ASP A 868 2.46 32.98 18.87
N ASN A 869 2.34 32.40 17.68
CA ASN A 869 2.22 33.05 16.36
C ASN A 869 3.51 33.59 15.70
N SER A 870 4.71 33.41 16.28
CA SER A 870 5.98 33.76 15.60
C SER A 870 6.24 33.01 14.27
N GLU A 871 5.53 31.90 14.04
CA GLU A 871 5.62 31.05 12.84
C GLU A 871 5.34 31.77 11.50
N TYR A 872 4.50 32.82 11.51
CA TYR A 872 4.10 33.56 10.31
C TYR A 872 5.00 34.76 9.98
N VAL A 873 5.99 35.07 10.83
CA VAL A 873 6.85 36.25 10.68
C VAL A 873 7.76 36.11 9.46
N VAL A 874 7.72 37.11 8.58
CA VAL A 874 8.57 37.18 7.38
C VAL A 874 9.61 38.30 7.43
N THR A 875 9.39 39.33 8.25
CA THR A 875 10.34 40.43 8.50
C THR A 875 10.09 41.04 9.87
N SER A 876 11.08 41.78 10.39
CA SER A 876 11.03 42.47 11.68
C SER A 876 11.39 43.95 11.53
N GLY A 877 10.77 44.81 12.35
CA GLY A 877 11.05 46.23 12.47
C GLY A 877 11.20 46.65 13.93
N THR A 878 12.22 47.43 14.25
CA THR A 878 12.43 48.07 15.57
C THR A 878 12.42 49.58 15.44
N THR A 879 11.81 50.28 16.39
CA THR A 879 11.92 51.73 16.53
C THR A 879 11.86 52.16 17.99
N VAL A 880 12.43 53.33 18.29
CA VAL A 880 12.36 53.97 19.60
C VAL A 880 11.56 55.26 19.45
N LEU A 881 10.54 55.44 20.28
CA LEU A 881 9.68 56.62 20.33
C LEU A 881 9.72 57.23 21.73
N TYR A 882 9.52 58.54 21.80
CA TYR A 882 9.30 59.23 23.07
C TYR A 882 7.79 59.38 23.33
N ALA A 883 7.36 59.37 24.59
CA ALA A 883 5.95 59.50 24.96
C ALA A 883 5.27 60.73 24.32
N GLY A 884 4.18 60.52 23.58
CA GLY A 884 3.47 61.54 22.80
C GLY A 884 4.00 61.78 21.38
N GLN A 885 5.06 61.08 20.94
CA GLN A 885 5.59 61.15 19.58
C GLN A 885 4.77 60.27 18.62
N SER A 886 4.51 60.77 17.42
CA SER A 886 3.97 59.98 16.30
C SER A 886 5.04 59.76 15.23
N MET A 887 5.04 58.58 14.62
CA MET A 887 5.94 58.19 13.53
C MET A 887 5.18 57.46 12.42
N GLU A 888 5.53 57.73 11.17
CA GLU A 888 5.00 57.02 10.00
C GLU A 888 5.93 55.88 9.58
N CYS A 889 5.41 54.66 9.51
CA CYS A 889 6.07 53.48 8.97
C CYS A 889 5.40 53.07 7.65
N LEU A 890 6.18 52.92 6.58
CA LEU A 890 5.66 52.43 5.30
C LEU A 890 5.70 50.90 5.28
N VAL A 891 4.54 50.26 5.08
CA VAL A 891 4.42 48.83 4.87
C VAL A 891 4.15 48.56 3.39
N THR A 892 5.01 47.76 2.77
CA THR A 892 5.00 47.49 1.32
C THR A 892 4.67 46.02 1.06
N LEU A 893 3.70 45.81 0.18
CA LEU A 893 3.14 44.53 -0.23
C LEU A 893 3.35 44.35 -1.75
N GLN A 894 4.27 43.48 -2.14
CA GLN A 894 4.53 43.17 -3.55
C GLN A 894 3.95 41.79 -3.91
N ASN A 895 3.07 41.71 -4.89
CA ASN A 895 2.58 40.43 -5.41
C ASN A 895 3.66 39.76 -6.27
N THR A 896 4.21 38.65 -5.80
CA THR A 896 5.26 37.88 -6.50
C THR A 896 4.70 36.71 -7.33
N SER A 897 3.38 36.56 -7.37
CA SER A 897 2.69 35.43 -8.00
C SER A 897 2.00 35.78 -9.32
N LEU A 898 1.51 34.75 -10.01
CA LEU A 898 0.75 34.89 -11.26
C LEU A 898 -0.75 35.13 -11.04
N GLN A 899 -1.26 35.09 -9.81
CA GLN A 899 -2.65 35.40 -9.49
C GLN A 899 -2.77 36.81 -8.93
N PRO A 900 -3.89 37.53 -9.18
CA PRO A 900 -4.17 38.78 -8.50
C PRO A 900 -4.44 38.55 -7.01
N VAL A 901 -4.11 39.52 -6.17
CA VAL A 901 -4.60 39.58 -4.78
C VAL A 901 -5.88 40.42 -4.79
N GLU A 902 -7.00 39.84 -4.39
CA GLU A 902 -8.32 40.49 -4.42
C GLU A 902 -8.82 40.87 -3.03
N HIS A 903 -8.32 40.19 -2.01
CA HIS A 903 -8.63 40.43 -0.61
C HIS A 903 -7.33 40.52 0.20
N VAL A 904 -7.21 41.59 0.98
CA VAL A 904 -6.17 41.77 2.01
C VAL A 904 -6.85 42.32 3.25
N ASP A 905 -6.57 41.72 4.39
CA ASP A 905 -6.96 42.19 5.72
C ASP A 905 -5.72 42.31 6.61
N ALA A 906 -5.71 43.31 7.49
CA ALA A 906 -4.55 43.63 8.33
C ALA A 906 -5.01 43.79 9.79
N GLU A 907 -4.34 43.10 10.71
CA GLU A 907 -4.67 43.07 12.14
C GLU A 907 -3.38 43.11 12.96
N VAL A 908 -3.32 43.98 13.97
CA VAL A 908 -2.21 43.99 14.93
C VAL A 908 -2.55 43.09 16.12
N ILE A 909 -1.62 42.22 16.49
CA ILE A 909 -1.75 41.27 17.61
C ILE A 909 -0.69 41.60 18.65
N CYS A 910 -1.09 41.84 19.88
CA CYS A 910 -0.21 42.12 21.02
C CYS A 910 -0.37 41.09 22.13
N LYS A 911 0.59 41.06 23.06
CA LYS A 911 0.47 40.37 24.35
C LYS A 911 -0.47 41.10 25.34
N ILE A 912 -0.71 42.39 25.10
CA ILE A 912 -1.60 43.25 25.89
C ILE A 912 -3.03 43.02 25.42
N GLU A 913 -3.94 42.66 26.33
CA GLU A 913 -5.34 42.30 25.99
C GLU A 913 -6.24 43.52 25.71
N GLU A 914 -5.78 44.73 26.04
CA GLU A 914 -6.51 45.99 25.85
C GLU A 914 -6.48 46.45 24.39
N LYS A 915 -7.51 46.04 23.63
CA LYS A 915 -7.66 46.41 22.21
C LYS A 915 -7.73 47.91 21.96
N ASP A 916 -8.28 48.67 22.90
CA ASP A 916 -8.46 50.12 22.75
C ASP A 916 -7.12 50.87 22.84
N TYR A 917 -6.21 50.44 23.73
CA TYR A 917 -4.83 50.94 23.77
C TYR A 917 -4.09 50.63 22.46
N LEU A 918 -4.27 49.42 21.93
CA LEU A 918 -3.61 49.00 20.69
C LEU A 918 -4.02 49.84 19.47
N GLY A 919 -5.30 50.23 19.37
CA GLY A 919 -5.82 51.13 18.34
C GLY A 919 -5.40 52.61 18.50
N GLN A 920 -4.85 52.99 19.66
CA GLN A 920 -4.19 54.28 19.85
C GLN A 920 -2.72 54.22 19.44
N VAL A 921 -2.01 53.12 19.76
CA VAL A 921 -0.60 52.93 19.40
C VAL A 921 -0.41 52.68 17.90
N PHE A 922 -1.25 51.88 17.26
CA PHE A 922 -1.11 51.53 15.84
C PHE A 922 -2.36 51.91 15.04
N GLN A 923 -2.19 52.76 14.03
CA GLN A 923 -3.28 53.26 13.18
C GLN A 923 -2.92 53.16 11.70
N TRP A 924 -3.85 52.66 10.88
CA TRP A 924 -3.73 52.61 9.42
C TRP A 924 -5.11 52.76 8.77
N SER A 925 -5.14 53.22 7.51
CA SER A 925 -6.39 53.33 6.76
C SER A 925 -6.69 52.03 6.01
N MET A 926 -7.78 51.36 6.38
CA MET A 926 -8.25 50.17 5.65
C MET A 926 -8.82 50.54 4.26
N GLU A 927 -9.41 51.72 4.12
CA GLU A 927 -9.86 52.26 2.83
C GLU A 927 -8.69 52.43 1.84
N ASN A 928 -7.52 52.86 2.33
CA ASN A 928 -6.31 52.98 1.53
C ASN A 928 -5.85 51.62 0.95
N ILE A 929 -5.93 50.55 1.76
CA ILE A 929 -5.65 49.17 1.31
C ILE A 929 -6.68 48.74 0.28
N GLN A 930 -7.98 48.90 0.56
CA GLN A 930 -9.07 48.49 -0.33
C GLN A 930 -9.02 49.21 -1.69
N SER A 931 -8.63 50.50 -1.70
CA SER A 931 -8.53 51.30 -2.94
C SER A 931 -7.45 50.83 -3.92
N GLN A 932 -6.46 50.05 -3.45
CA GLN A 932 -5.35 49.52 -4.24
C GLN A 932 -5.54 48.07 -4.71
N LEU A 933 -6.68 47.45 -4.37
CA LEU A 933 -7.05 46.10 -4.81
C LEU A 933 -7.95 46.14 -6.06
N PRO A 934 -7.87 45.15 -6.99
CA PRO A 934 -7.05 43.96 -6.93
C PRO A 934 -5.60 44.15 -7.41
N LEU A 935 -4.64 43.69 -6.60
CA LEU A 935 -3.21 43.82 -6.87
C LEU A 935 -2.75 42.80 -7.92
N GLN A 936 -2.49 43.29 -9.14
CA GLN A 936 -2.06 42.48 -10.28
C GLN A 936 -0.69 41.79 -10.05
N PRO A 937 -0.34 40.74 -10.82
CA PRO A 937 0.98 40.11 -10.80
C PRO A 937 2.14 41.12 -10.93
N ASN A 938 3.15 41.01 -10.07
CA ASN A 938 4.25 41.98 -9.90
C ASN A 938 3.84 43.39 -9.45
N GLY A 939 2.56 43.64 -9.14
CA GLY A 939 2.07 44.88 -8.57
C GLY A 939 2.61 45.12 -7.16
N ILE A 940 2.73 46.40 -6.79
CA ILE A 940 3.16 46.86 -5.47
C ILE A 940 2.04 47.72 -4.88
N MET A 941 1.64 47.41 -3.65
CA MET A 941 0.71 48.17 -2.82
C MET A 941 1.47 48.66 -1.58
N CYS A 942 1.22 49.89 -1.15
CA CYS A 942 1.81 50.43 0.08
C CYS A 942 0.73 51.08 0.94
N PHE A 943 0.83 50.93 2.25
CA PHE A 943 0.04 51.69 3.21
C PHE A 943 0.92 52.21 4.36
N THR A 944 0.52 53.34 4.93
CA THR A 944 1.21 53.94 6.08
C THR A 944 0.61 53.40 7.37
N LEU A 945 1.48 52.87 8.23
CA LEU A 945 1.22 52.52 9.62
C LEU A 945 1.72 53.68 10.49
N CYS A 946 0.81 54.42 11.09
CA CYS A 946 1.12 55.43 12.10
C CYS A 946 1.34 54.73 13.44
N ILE A 947 2.52 54.93 14.03
CA ILE A 947 2.94 54.40 15.33
C ILE A 947 3.02 55.57 16.32
N ASN A 948 2.23 55.52 17.38
CA ASN A 948 2.16 56.54 18.42
C ASN A 948 2.75 56.02 19.73
N GLY A 949 3.67 56.79 20.33
CA GLY A 949 4.22 56.49 21.67
C GLY A 949 3.21 56.84 22.77
N VAL A 950 2.14 56.04 22.90
CA VAL A 950 1.12 56.24 23.95
C VAL A 950 1.71 55.82 25.30
N SER A 951 1.65 56.71 26.29
CA SER A 951 2.11 56.46 27.66
C SER A 951 1.32 57.33 28.63
N ASP A 952 1.22 56.88 29.89
CA ASP A 952 0.73 57.71 30.98
C ASP A 952 1.77 58.79 31.27
N PHE A 953 1.43 60.07 31.11
CA PHE A 953 2.35 61.19 31.43
C PHE A 953 2.47 61.48 32.94
N LEU A 954 1.99 60.58 33.82
CA LEU A 954 1.90 60.78 35.27
C LEU A 954 3.00 60.04 36.02
N SER A 955 3.45 60.62 37.14
CA SER A 955 4.40 59.97 38.05
C SER A 955 3.70 59.17 39.16
N ASP A 956 3.34 57.92 38.86
CA ASP A 956 3.16 56.92 39.92
C ASP A 956 4.55 56.64 40.55
N ASN A 957 4.67 56.62 41.89
CA ASN A 957 5.94 56.52 42.63
C ASN A 957 6.69 55.19 42.39
N VAL A 958 7.44 55.09 41.29
CA VAL A 958 8.29 53.95 40.91
C VAL A 958 9.63 54.47 40.36
N ASP A 959 10.72 53.75 40.62
CA ASP A 959 12.08 54.18 40.31
C ASP A 959 12.30 54.51 38.82
N LEU A 960 12.88 55.70 38.57
CA LEU A 960 13.15 56.28 37.25
C LEU A 960 14.11 55.45 36.36
N GLU A 961 14.75 54.41 36.91
CA GLU A 961 15.66 53.52 36.17
C GLU A 961 14.92 52.39 35.40
N THR A 962 13.60 52.27 35.51
CA THR A 962 12.79 51.20 34.87
C THR A 962 11.56 51.71 34.11
N ALA A 963 11.64 52.90 33.49
CA ALA A 963 10.52 53.57 32.84
C ALA A 963 10.34 53.28 31.32
N ASP A 964 11.19 52.47 30.69
CA ASP A 964 11.09 52.15 29.27
C ASP A 964 10.01 51.08 29.01
N GLN A 965 8.92 51.47 28.33
CA GLN A 965 7.83 50.55 27.97
C GLN A 965 8.06 49.97 26.57
N CYS A 966 8.49 48.71 26.50
CA CYS A 966 8.60 47.98 25.24
C CYS A 966 7.22 47.41 24.81
N VAL A 967 6.72 47.85 23.65
CA VAL A 967 5.50 47.32 23.02
C VAL A 967 5.89 46.42 21.84
N GLU A 968 5.81 45.11 22.06
CA GLU A 968 5.98 44.09 21.03
C GLU A 968 4.62 43.72 20.39
N CYS A 969 4.52 43.84 19.07
CA CYS A 969 3.32 43.45 18.32
C CYS A 969 3.64 42.71 17.01
N LEU A 970 2.65 41.95 16.53
CA LEU A 970 2.66 41.28 15.24
C LEU A 970 1.60 41.93 14.34
N LEU A 971 2.03 42.66 13.32
CA LEU A 971 1.15 43.09 12.24
C LEU A 971 0.92 41.89 11.31
N ARG A 972 -0.20 41.18 11.51
CA ARG A 972 -0.64 40.08 10.65
C ARG A 972 -1.36 40.64 9.42
N VAL A 973 -1.01 40.13 8.25
CA VAL A 973 -1.68 40.37 6.98
C VAL A 973 -2.25 39.04 6.48
N GLU A 974 -3.58 38.95 6.41
CA GLU A 974 -4.31 37.86 5.74
C GLU A 974 -4.60 38.27 4.29
N TYR A 975 -4.41 37.37 3.33
CA TYR A 975 -4.57 37.70 1.91
C TYR A 975 -5.05 36.52 1.06
N SER A 976 -5.80 36.82 0.01
CA SER A 976 -6.32 35.84 -0.95
C SER A 976 -6.73 36.47 -2.29
N GLY A 977 -7.01 35.64 -3.29
CA GLY A 977 -7.54 36.06 -4.60
C GLY A 977 -7.77 34.88 -5.53
N GLY A 978 -8.55 35.10 -6.60
CA GLY A 978 -8.82 34.12 -7.64
C GLY A 978 -9.53 32.86 -7.12
N ASP A 979 -9.21 31.72 -7.72
CA ASP A 979 -9.84 30.42 -7.41
C ASP A 979 -9.71 30.04 -5.92
N GLY A 980 -8.60 30.40 -5.27
CA GLY A 980 -8.37 30.14 -3.85
C GLY A 980 -9.32 30.93 -2.93
N LEU A 981 -9.66 32.17 -3.30
CA LEU A 981 -10.65 32.97 -2.59
C LEU A 981 -12.06 32.38 -2.74
N GLN A 982 -12.42 31.92 -3.93
CA GLN A 982 -13.71 31.26 -4.20
C GLN A 982 -13.88 29.97 -3.38
N ALA A 983 -12.81 29.19 -3.22
CA ALA A 983 -12.77 28.01 -2.36
C ALA A 983 -12.71 28.33 -0.85
N GLY A 984 -12.66 29.60 -0.45
CA GLY A 984 -12.64 30.02 0.96
C GLY A 984 -11.30 29.81 1.66
N HIS A 985 -10.19 29.86 0.91
CA HIS A 985 -8.84 29.78 1.44
C HIS A 985 -8.09 31.10 1.36
N CYS A 986 -7.13 31.29 2.26
CA CYS A 986 -6.25 32.45 2.35
C CYS A 986 -4.84 32.04 2.78
N ARG A 987 -3.89 32.97 2.74
CA ARG A 987 -2.58 32.85 3.39
C ARG A 987 -2.44 33.95 4.42
N GLN A 988 -1.57 33.76 5.40
CA GLN A 988 -1.27 34.74 6.45
C GLN A 988 0.23 34.97 6.55
N CYS A 989 0.69 36.21 6.66
CA CYS A 989 2.08 36.53 6.98
C CYS A 989 2.12 37.66 8.02
N ALA A 990 3.27 37.86 8.69
CA ALA A 990 3.37 38.88 9.74
C ALA A 990 4.68 39.69 9.68
N VAL A 991 4.60 40.95 10.10
CA VAL A 991 5.75 41.75 10.54
C VAL A 991 5.82 41.72 12.06
N ASN A 992 6.98 41.38 12.62
CA ASN A 992 7.24 41.60 14.04
C ASN A 992 7.70 43.06 14.25
N LEU A 993 6.96 43.83 15.04
CA LEU A 993 7.26 45.22 15.34
C LEU A 993 7.57 45.35 16.83
N SER A 994 8.73 45.94 17.15
CA SER A 994 9.13 46.28 18.51
C SER A 994 9.24 47.79 18.63
N VAL A 995 8.46 48.38 19.53
CA VAL A 995 8.41 49.83 19.75
C VAL A 995 8.81 50.09 21.19
N ASP A 996 9.99 50.64 21.40
CA ASP A 996 10.46 51.04 22.73
C ASP A 996 9.97 52.48 22.99
N ILE A 997 9.11 52.65 24.01
CA ILE A 997 8.54 53.95 24.38
C ILE A 997 9.32 54.48 25.60
N CYS A 998 10.16 55.48 25.36
CA CYS A 998 10.91 56.20 26.39
C CYS A 998 10.09 57.38 26.95
N PRO A 999 10.23 57.74 28.23
CA PRO A 999 9.56 58.89 28.81
C PRO A 999 10.07 60.21 28.18
N SER A 1000 9.17 61.18 27.97
CA SER A 1000 9.49 62.48 27.36
C SER A 1000 9.39 63.61 28.38
N VAL A 1001 8.16 63.89 28.80
CA VAL A 1001 7.76 64.85 29.83
C VAL A 1001 6.93 64.08 30.86
N ILE A 1002 7.06 64.41 32.13
CA ILE A 1002 6.24 63.85 33.21
C ILE A 1002 5.54 65.00 33.93
N ILE A 1003 4.21 64.91 34.05
CA ILE A 1003 3.38 65.81 34.83
C ILE A 1003 3.50 65.38 36.30
N GLN A 1004 4.05 66.25 37.14
CA GLN A 1004 4.23 65.98 38.57
C GLN A 1004 3.09 66.54 39.42
N VAL A 1005 2.58 67.73 39.05
CA VAL A 1005 1.52 68.44 39.77
C VAL A 1005 0.63 69.12 38.74
N TRP A 1006 -0.68 69.17 38.99
CA TRP A 1006 -1.66 69.92 38.21
C TRP A 1006 -2.57 70.75 39.12
N ASP A 1007 -3.00 71.92 38.64
CA ASP A 1007 -3.93 72.79 39.36
C ASP A 1007 -4.79 73.65 38.43
N ALA A 1008 -5.84 74.28 38.95
CA ALA A 1008 -6.73 75.17 38.21
C ALA A 1008 -6.93 76.50 38.96
N LEU A 1009 -6.38 77.59 38.42
CA LEU A 1009 -6.48 78.94 39.02
C LEU A 1009 -7.41 79.87 38.22
N PRO A 1010 -8.09 80.83 38.87
CA PRO A 1010 -8.87 81.85 38.17
C PRO A 1010 -7.96 82.77 37.33
N ALA A 1011 -8.43 83.16 36.13
CA ALA A 1011 -7.76 84.13 35.30
C ALA A 1011 -8.15 85.58 35.67
N GLU A 1012 -7.45 86.58 35.10
CA GLU A 1012 -7.85 88.00 35.23
C GLU A 1012 -9.24 88.28 34.63
N ARG A 1013 -9.68 87.43 33.69
CA ARG A 1013 -11.01 87.50 33.09
C ARG A 1013 -11.95 86.47 33.74
N CYS A 1014 -13.19 86.89 34.01
CA CYS A 1014 -14.19 86.05 34.68
C CYS A 1014 -14.67 84.86 33.83
N ASP A 1015 -14.46 84.89 32.52
CA ASP A 1015 -14.82 83.85 31.55
C ASP A 1015 -13.69 82.81 31.31
N HIS A 1016 -12.49 83.01 31.87
CA HIS A 1016 -11.32 82.14 31.68
C HIS A 1016 -10.77 81.57 33.00
N CYS A 1017 -9.95 80.53 32.90
CA CYS A 1017 -9.12 80.00 33.98
C CYS A 1017 -7.76 79.51 33.43
N TYR A 1018 -6.75 79.41 34.31
CA TYR A 1018 -5.43 78.87 34.01
C TYR A 1018 -5.32 77.44 34.52
N LEU A 1019 -5.12 76.47 33.62
CA LEU A 1019 -4.68 75.13 33.97
C LEU A 1019 -3.17 75.12 34.14
N ILE A 1020 -2.70 74.79 35.35
CA ILE A 1020 -1.29 74.76 35.71
C ILE A 1020 -0.77 73.33 35.65
N PHE A 1021 0.40 73.12 35.06
CA PHE A 1021 1.10 71.84 35.01
C PHE A 1021 2.58 72.03 35.35
N ASP A 1022 3.07 71.26 36.33
CA ASP A 1022 4.50 71.16 36.63
C ASP A 1022 5.11 70.01 35.81
N LEU A 1023 5.93 70.37 34.81
CA LEU A 1023 6.42 69.47 33.77
C LEU A 1023 7.90 69.16 33.93
N LEU A 1024 8.21 67.93 34.33
CA LEU A 1024 9.56 67.38 34.44
C LEU A 1024 10.07 66.89 33.08
N ASN A 1025 11.27 67.30 32.68
CA ASN A 1025 11.96 66.73 31.53
C ASN A 1025 12.61 65.38 31.89
N ALA A 1026 12.03 64.29 31.40
CA ALA A 1026 12.50 62.92 31.61
C ALA A 1026 13.33 62.38 30.43
N SER A 1027 13.44 63.11 29.32
CA SER A 1027 13.97 62.58 28.05
C SER A 1027 15.50 62.50 27.93
N GLY A 1028 16.25 62.78 29.01
CA GLY A 1028 17.72 62.80 29.02
C GLY A 1028 18.39 63.85 28.11
N HIS A 1029 17.62 64.69 27.43
CA HIS A 1029 18.07 65.66 26.43
C HIS A 1029 17.40 67.03 26.64
N ASP A 1030 17.99 68.10 26.12
CA ASP A 1030 17.36 69.43 26.17
C ASP A 1030 16.02 69.42 25.43
N LEU A 1031 14.95 69.76 26.16
CA LEU A 1031 13.57 69.65 25.70
C LEU A 1031 12.93 71.05 25.67
N SER A 1032 12.34 71.42 24.54
CA SER A 1032 11.60 72.67 24.37
C SER A 1032 10.10 72.41 24.39
N ILE A 1033 9.36 73.13 25.24
CA ILE A 1033 7.89 73.08 25.30
C ILE A 1033 7.30 74.35 24.68
N GLN A 1034 6.26 74.17 23.88
CA GLN A 1034 5.43 75.22 23.31
C GLN A 1034 3.98 74.98 23.73
N HIS A 1035 3.34 76.03 24.27
CA HIS A 1035 1.92 76.03 24.63
C HIS A 1035 1.33 77.39 24.23
N SER A 1036 0.13 77.38 23.64
CA SER A 1036 -0.54 78.59 23.13
C SER A 1036 0.37 79.43 22.19
N ASN A 1037 0.01 80.69 21.92
CA ASN A 1037 0.81 81.59 21.06
C ASN A 1037 2.05 82.20 21.77
N GLN A 1038 2.58 81.54 22.81
CA GLN A 1038 3.72 82.02 23.60
C GLN A 1038 5.07 81.54 23.02
N GLU A 1039 6.17 82.14 23.47
CA GLU A 1039 7.52 81.70 23.12
C GLU A 1039 7.84 80.32 23.74
N SER A 1040 8.69 79.54 23.07
CA SER A 1040 9.04 78.19 23.51
C SER A 1040 9.99 78.20 24.72
N VAL A 1041 9.64 77.48 25.78
CA VAL A 1041 10.45 77.38 27.01
C VAL A 1041 11.36 76.16 26.93
N SER A 1042 12.64 76.30 27.26
CA SER A 1042 13.63 75.21 27.25
C SER A 1042 13.90 74.66 28.65
N ILE A 1043 13.71 73.35 28.83
CA ILE A 1043 13.88 72.62 30.09
C ILE A 1043 15.08 71.68 29.97
N LEU A 1044 16.03 71.79 30.90
CA LEU A 1044 17.19 70.89 31.00
C LEU A 1044 16.78 69.50 31.51
N PRO A 1045 17.54 68.42 31.22
CA PRO A 1045 17.27 67.09 31.74
C PRO A 1045 17.10 67.08 33.27
N GLY A 1046 16.08 66.39 33.78
CA GLY A 1046 15.79 66.27 35.21
C GLY A 1046 15.29 67.55 35.89
N HIS A 1047 15.05 68.64 35.15
CA HIS A 1047 14.47 69.87 35.68
C HIS A 1047 12.95 69.91 35.43
N THR A 1048 12.23 70.60 36.31
CA THR A 1048 10.78 70.78 36.24
C THR A 1048 10.45 72.25 36.04
N GLU A 1049 9.58 72.54 35.09
CA GLU A 1049 9.12 73.91 34.78
C GLU A 1049 7.60 73.99 34.89
N ARG A 1050 7.08 75.10 35.43
CA ARG A 1050 5.65 75.34 35.60
C ARG A 1050 5.06 76.04 34.38
N ILE A 1051 4.03 75.46 33.77
CA ILE A 1051 3.31 76.03 32.62
C ILE A 1051 1.86 76.32 33.01
N ALA A 1052 1.31 77.44 32.53
CA ALA A 1052 -0.08 77.85 32.75
C ALA A 1052 -0.82 78.03 31.40
N VAL A 1053 -1.75 77.13 31.10
CA VAL A 1053 -2.57 77.17 29.87
C VAL A 1053 -3.88 77.91 30.17
N GLU A 1054 -4.09 79.05 29.52
CA GLU A 1054 -5.36 79.78 29.58
C GLU A 1054 -6.43 79.04 28.75
N ILE A 1055 -7.56 78.72 29.37
CA ILE A 1055 -8.74 78.16 28.71
C ILE A 1055 -9.99 78.96 29.07
N GLU A 1056 -10.99 78.92 28.19
CA GLU A 1056 -12.34 79.41 28.49
C GLU A 1056 -13.03 78.43 29.46
N ARG A 1057 -13.82 78.95 30.40
CA ARG A 1057 -14.56 78.11 31.36
C ARG A 1057 -15.58 77.25 30.62
N CYS A 1058 -15.60 75.96 30.95
CA CYS A 1058 -16.34 74.95 30.21
C CYS A 1058 -17.71 74.65 30.83
N ASP A 1059 -18.69 74.37 29.98
CA ASP A 1059 -19.92 73.68 30.38
C ASP A 1059 -19.76 72.18 30.08
N PHE A 1060 -19.83 71.32 31.10
CA PHE A 1060 -19.59 69.90 30.92
C PHE A 1060 -20.89 69.18 30.49
N PRO A 1061 -20.85 68.32 29.46
CA PRO A 1061 -22.05 67.62 28.99
C PRO A 1061 -22.63 66.71 30.09
N SER A 1062 -23.96 66.73 30.23
CA SER A 1062 -24.69 65.95 31.23
C SER A 1062 -24.35 64.45 31.15
N LEU A 1063 -23.88 63.88 32.25
CA LEU A 1063 -23.50 62.46 32.34
C LEU A 1063 -24.72 61.55 32.04
N PRO A 1064 -24.62 60.56 31.12
CA PRO A 1064 -25.67 59.57 30.93
C PRO A 1064 -25.82 58.66 32.17
N ASP A 1065 -27.07 58.29 32.46
CA ASP A 1065 -27.54 57.62 33.68
C ASP A 1065 -26.52 56.65 34.34
N MET A 1066 -25.97 57.11 35.47
CA MET A 1066 -24.84 56.50 36.18
C MET A 1066 -25.14 55.15 36.84
N THR A 1067 -26.39 54.67 36.78
CA THR A 1067 -26.81 53.42 37.41
C THR A 1067 -26.23 52.18 36.72
N TYR A 1068 -25.98 52.24 35.41
CA TYR A 1068 -25.48 51.09 34.63
C TYR A 1068 -23.94 51.00 34.56
N LEU A 1069 -23.24 52.13 34.71
CA LEU A 1069 -21.78 52.23 34.54
C LEU A 1069 -20.99 51.90 35.82
N ARG A 1070 -21.48 52.29 37.00
CA ARG A 1070 -20.80 52.07 38.31
C ARG A 1070 -20.41 50.62 38.60
N ASN A 1071 -21.12 49.65 38.04
CA ASN A 1071 -20.86 48.22 38.27
C ASN A 1071 -19.82 47.59 37.31
N ARG A 1072 -19.37 48.33 36.29
CA ARG A 1072 -18.35 47.85 35.32
C ARG A 1072 -16.99 48.56 35.47
N ILE A 1073 -16.98 49.75 36.06
CA ILE A 1073 -15.78 50.59 36.22
C ILE A 1073 -15.09 50.29 37.56
N LYS A 1074 -14.46 49.11 37.67
CA LYS A 1074 -13.62 48.72 38.83
C LYS A 1074 -12.33 47.98 38.45
N GLN A 1075 -11.95 47.92 37.17
CA GLN A 1075 -10.85 47.05 36.71
C GLN A 1075 -9.91 47.62 35.64
N SER A 1076 -10.07 48.86 35.18
CA SER A 1076 -9.04 49.60 34.41
C SER A 1076 -8.66 50.88 35.15
N LYS A 1077 -7.46 51.43 34.92
CA LYS A 1077 -7.15 52.80 35.36
C LYS A 1077 -8.23 53.74 34.78
N ASN A 1078 -8.80 54.61 35.61
CA ASN A 1078 -9.92 55.44 35.20
C ASN A 1078 -9.44 56.53 34.23
N THR A 1079 -9.87 56.49 32.97
CA THR A 1079 -9.94 57.72 32.17
C THR A 1079 -11.05 58.58 32.75
N ASN A 1080 -10.69 59.74 33.28
CA ASN A 1080 -11.67 60.65 33.85
C ASN A 1080 -12.40 61.36 32.70
N HIS A 1081 -13.74 61.32 32.69
CA HIS A 1081 -14.50 61.87 31.57
C HIS A 1081 -14.22 63.37 31.36
N TYR A 1082 -13.95 64.08 32.45
CA TYR A 1082 -13.59 65.50 32.44
C TYR A 1082 -12.21 65.77 31.83
N SER A 1083 -11.20 64.93 32.08
CA SER A 1083 -9.86 65.12 31.50
C SER A 1083 -9.83 64.86 29.99
N THR A 1084 -10.54 63.84 29.50
CA THR A 1084 -10.69 63.60 28.05
C THR A 1084 -11.42 64.74 27.33
N TYR A 1085 -12.39 65.40 28.00
CA TYR A 1085 -13.02 66.60 27.47
C TYR A 1085 -12.05 67.80 27.45
N LEU A 1086 -11.34 68.04 28.56
CA LEU A 1086 -10.39 69.15 28.69
C LEU A 1086 -9.16 69.01 27.77
N ASN A 1087 -8.76 67.79 27.40
CA ASN A 1087 -7.66 67.53 26.47
C ASN A 1087 -7.89 68.11 25.06
N GLN A 1088 -9.14 68.47 24.72
CA GLN A 1088 -9.50 69.17 23.48
C GLN A 1088 -9.08 70.65 23.50
N PHE A 1089 -9.00 71.26 24.69
CA PHE A 1089 -8.66 72.67 24.90
C PHE A 1089 -7.17 72.88 25.25
N VAL A 1090 -6.45 71.81 25.56
CA VAL A 1090 -5.01 71.83 25.89
C VAL A 1090 -4.17 71.35 24.71
N ASP A 1091 -3.34 72.24 24.16
CA ASP A 1091 -2.32 71.91 23.14
C ASP A 1091 -0.91 72.29 23.63
N ILE A 1092 -0.34 71.40 24.45
CA ILE A 1092 1.06 71.48 24.89
C ILE A 1092 1.88 70.53 24.01
N ARG A 1093 2.90 71.06 23.33
CA ARG A 1093 3.78 70.29 22.45
C ARG A 1093 5.22 70.39 22.91
N TRP A 1094 5.88 69.25 23.00
CA TRP A 1094 7.30 69.17 23.31
C TRP A 1094 8.12 68.85 22.05
N LYS A 1095 9.38 69.27 22.04
CA LYS A 1095 10.33 69.02 20.95
C LYS A 1095 11.74 68.87 21.49
N ILE A 1096 12.45 67.83 21.05
CA ILE A 1096 13.84 67.52 21.38
C ILE A 1096 14.70 67.83 20.14
N PRO A 1097 15.40 68.99 20.07
CA PRO A 1097 16.05 69.44 18.85
C PRO A 1097 17.19 68.53 18.37
N SER A 1098 17.91 67.89 19.29
CA SER A 1098 19.03 66.98 19.01
C SER A 1098 18.59 65.73 18.22
N LEU A 1099 17.41 65.20 18.52
CA LEU A 1099 16.86 63.98 17.89
C LEU A 1099 15.85 64.29 16.78
N LYS A 1100 15.47 65.56 16.59
CA LYS A 1100 14.35 66.01 15.74
C LYS A 1100 13.00 65.37 16.11
N ALA A 1101 12.86 64.86 17.33
CA ALA A 1101 11.62 64.32 17.85
C ALA A 1101 10.71 65.45 18.35
N SER A 1102 9.40 65.26 18.22
CA SER A 1102 8.37 66.14 18.79
C SER A 1102 7.11 65.34 19.07
N GLY A 1103 6.34 65.75 20.07
CA GLY A 1103 5.10 65.10 20.45
C GLY A 1103 4.12 66.05 21.13
N LYS A 1104 2.87 65.56 21.32
CA LYS A 1104 1.85 66.25 22.11
C LYS A 1104 1.79 65.62 23.50
N LEU A 1105 1.69 66.46 24.53
CA LEU A 1105 1.32 66.02 25.88
C LEU A 1105 -0.17 65.65 25.88
N SER A 1106 -0.55 64.54 26.51
CA SER A 1106 -1.96 64.24 26.80
C SER A 1106 -2.24 64.37 28.29
N ILE A 1107 -3.40 64.93 28.62
CA ILE A 1107 -3.91 65.04 29.99
C ILE A 1107 -5.03 64.04 30.32
N ASP A 1108 -5.32 63.07 29.43
CA ASP A 1108 -6.48 62.15 29.53
C ASP A 1108 -6.61 61.40 30.87
N TYR A 1109 -5.50 61.19 31.59
CA TYR A 1109 -5.46 60.41 32.83
C TYR A 1109 -5.46 61.27 34.12
N ILE A 1110 -5.57 62.60 34.01
CA ILE A 1110 -5.55 63.50 35.17
C ILE A 1110 -6.86 63.38 36.00
N GLU A 1111 -6.72 63.11 37.29
CA GLU A 1111 -7.81 63.19 38.26
C GLU A 1111 -7.94 64.63 38.81
N TRP A 1112 -8.93 65.36 38.29
CA TRP A 1112 -9.31 66.70 38.77
C TRP A 1112 -10.15 66.60 40.05
N SER A 1113 -9.81 67.40 41.08
CA SER A 1113 -10.61 67.49 42.30
C SER A 1113 -11.92 68.25 42.08
N GLU A 1114 -12.92 68.09 42.96
CA GLU A 1114 -14.16 68.87 42.88
C GLU A 1114 -13.90 70.39 42.96
N GLU A 1115 -12.90 70.81 43.74
CA GLU A 1115 -12.52 72.22 43.88
C GLU A 1115 -11.89 72.77 42.59
N GLN A 1116 -11.05 71.98 41.93
CA GLN A 1116 -10.47 72.33 40.62
C GLN A 1116 -11.54 72.37 39.53
N LEU A 1117 -12.45 71.39 39.50
CA LEU A 1117 -13.57 71.37 38.55
C LEU A 1117 -14.48 72.60 38.70
N ARG A 1118 -14.72 73.09 39.92
CA ARG A 1118 -15.47 74.34 40.16
C ARG A 1118 -14.78 75.59 39.59
N GLN A 1119 -13.45 75.62 39.50
CA GLN A 1119 -12.72 76.74 38.87
C GLN A 1119 -12.80 76.69 37.34
N ILE A 1120 -12.89 75.48 36.78
CA ILE A 1120 -12.97 75.21 35.33
C ILE A 1120 -14.39 75.42 34.80
N GLN A 1121 -15.42 75.17 35.62
CA GLN A 1121 -16.82 75.38 35.26
C GLN A 1121 -17.19 76.86 35.11
N ILE A 1122 -18.17 77.12 34.24
CA ILE A 1122 -18.85 78.42 34.17
C ILE A 1122 -19.58 78.66 35.50
N SER A 1123 -19.41 79.85 36.09
CA SER A 1123 -20.16 80.22 37.30
C SER A 1123 -21.66 80.20 37.02
N PRO A 1124 -22.48 79.47 37.81
CA PRO A 1124 -23.93 79.42 37.60
C PRO A 1124 -24.64 80.76 37.91
N ILE A 1125 -23.91 81.72 38.49
CA ILE A 1125 -24.38 83.00 38.99
C ILE A 1125 -23.48 84.14 38.49
N GLU A 1126 -24.12 85.22 38.05
CA GLU A 1126 -23.51 86.50 37.65
C GLU A 1126 -23.81 87.59 38.70
N TRP A 1127 -22.82 88.43 39.00
CA TRP A 1127 -22.88 89.42 40.08
C TRP A 1127 -22.74 90.86 39.57
N GLU A 1128 -23.62 91.75 40.02
CA GLU A 1128 -23.57 93.18 39.75
C GLU A 1128 -23.61 93.94 41.10
N VAL A 1129 -22.47 94.48 41.55
CA VAL A 1129 -22.39 95.21 42.84
C VAL A 1129 -22.12 96.69 42.60
N LYS A 1130 -22.83 97.56 43.34
CA LYS A 1130 -22.66 99.02 43.32
C LYS A 1130 -22.54 99.57 44.74
N LEU A 1131 -21.53 100.40 44.95
CA LEU A 1131 -21.28 101.12 46.20
C LEU A 1131 -21.62 102.59 45.98
N ASN A 1132 -22.54 103.15 46.78
CA ASN A 1132 -23.08 104.52 46.62
C ASN A 1132 -23.45 104.86 45.15
N GLY A 1133 -24.08 103.91 44.45
CA GLY A 1133 -24.53 104.04 43.05
C GLY A 1133 -23.46 103.79 41.98
N SER A 1134 -22.22 103.48 42.35
CA SER A 1134 -21.09 103.27 41.42
C SER A 1134 -20.69 101.79 41.35
N PHE A 1135 -20.56 101.24 40.14
CA PHE A 1135 -20.24 99.81 39.91
C PHE A 1135 -18.88 99.41 40.50
N PHE A 1136 -18.79 98.20 41.04
CA PHE A 1136 -17.57 97.59 41.59
C PHE A 1136 -17.23 96.30 40.82
N PRO A 1137 -15.95 95.91 40.63
CA PRO A 1137 -14.71 96.53 41.13
C PRO A 1137 -14.30 97.83 40.42
N GLN A 1138 -13.71 98.76 41.18
CA GLN A 1138 -13.07 99.99 40.67
C GLN A 1138 -11.56 99.94 40.87
N LYS A 1139 -10.81 100.64 40.01
CA LYS A 1139 -9.34 100.73 40.12
C LYS A 1139 -8.93 101.79 41.15
N GLY A 1140 -8.96 101.45 42.43
CA GLY A 1140 -8.46 102.30 43.52
C GLY A 1140 -8.69 101.69 44.90
N ALA A 1141 -7.93 102.14 45.90
CA ALA A 1141 -8.26 101.89 47.30
C ALA A 1141 -9.49 102.72 47.68
N LEU A 1142 -10.40 102.11 48.43
CA LEU A 1142 -11.69 102.72 48.79
C LEU A 1142 -11.60 103.35 50.19
N GLU A 1143 -11.44 104.67 50.24
CA GLU A 1143 -11.42 105.46 51.47
C GLU A 1143 -12.83 105.99 51.81
N TRP A 1144 -13.24 105.85 53.07
CA TRP A 1144 -14.55 106.31 53.58
C TRP A 1144 -14.44 107.01 54.93
N SER A 1145 -15.42 107.86 55.26
CA SER A 1145 -15.48 108.60 56.52
C SER A 1145 -16.25 107.84 57.60
N VAL A 1146 -15.82 107.98 58.87
CA VAL A 1146 -16.60 107.52 60.03
C VAL A 1146 -17.95 108.24 60.10
N LEU A 1147 -19.01 107.51 60.48
CA LEU A 1147 -20.43 107.91 60.52
C LEU A 1147 -21.10 108.25 59.16
N ASP A 1148 -20.40 108.18 58.03
CA ASP A 1148 -21.05 108.27 56.72
C ASP A 1148 -21.79 106.97 56.37
N CYS A 1149 -22.87 107.13 55.60
CA CYS A 1149 -23.74 106.03 55.19
C CYS A 1149 -23.20 105.39 53.89
N LEU A 1150 -22.92 104.08 53.94
CA LEU A 1150 -22.45 103.29 52.80
C LEU A 1150 -23.58 102.41 52.25
N ASP A 1151 -24.22 102.86 51.18
CA ASP A 1151 -25.23 102.08 50.44
C ASP A 1151 -24.54 101.01 49.58
N VAL A 1152 -24.89 99.74 49.82
CA VAL A 1152 -24.35 98.58 49.09
C VAL A 1152 -25.48 97.89 48.34
N VAL A 1153 -25.60 98.16 47.04
CA VAL A 1153 -26.55 97.47 46.17
C VAL A 1153 -25.85 96.24 45.57
N ALA A 1154 -26.38 95.04 45.81
CA ALA A 1154 -25.94 93.83 45.10
C ALA A 1154 -27.12 93.22 44.33
N SER A 1155 -26.96 93.09 43.00
CA SER A 1155 -27.80 92.29 42.12
C SER A 1155 -27.13 90.96 41.82
N VAL A 1156 -27.90 89.88 41.83
CA VAL A 1156 -27.42 88.51 41.58
C VAL A 1156 -28.32 87.85 40.54
N THR A 1157 -27.79 87.53 39.36
CA THR A 1157 -28.56 86.91 38.26
C THR A 1157 -28.15 85.45 38.12
N VAL A 1158 -29.11 84.53 38.17
CA VAL A 1158 -28.86 83.09 38.04
C VAL A 1158 -29.08 82.66 36.59
N ASN A 1159 -28.05 82.09 35.95
CA ASN A 1159 -28.03 81.84 34.51
C ASN A 1159 -28.25 80.36 34.11
N THR A 1160 -28.29 79.42 35.07
CA THR A 1160 -28.48 77.97 34.80
C THR A 1160 -29.92 77.56 34.50
N GLU A 1161 -30.09 76.58 33.60
CA GLU A 1161 -31.39 75.96 33.30
C GLU A 1161 -31.89 75.03 34.43
N GLU A 1162 -30.99 74.33 35.12
CA GLU A 1162 -31.33 73.35 36.18
C GLU A 1162 -31.87 73.96 37.49
N SER A 1163 -31.82 75.29 37.65
CA SER A 1163 -32.13 75.97 38.92
C SER A 1163 -33.60 76.37 39.10
N CYS A 1164 -34.51 75.86 38.25
CA CYS A 1164 -35.94 76.13 38.35
C CYS A 1164 -36.55 75.60 39.65
N ASN A 1165 -36.94 76.51 40.56
CA ASN A 1165 -37.53 76.28 41.90
C ASN A 1165 -36.54 75.99 43.06
N ARG A 1166 -35.29 76.47 43.01
CA ARG A 1166 -34.45 76.55 44.23
C ARG A 1166 -34.75 77.84 45.00
N SER A 1167 -34.65 77.78 46.33
CA SER A 1167 -34.70 78.97 47.20
C SER A 1167 -33.30 79.52 47.43
N ALA A 1168 -33.14 80.84 47.47
CA ALA A 1168 -31.85 81.49 47.67
C ALA A 1168 -31.88 82.52 48.81
N LEU A 1169 -30.81 82.56 49.61
CA LEU A 1169 -30.58 83.54 50.66
C LEU A 1169 -29.39 84.43 50.27
N LEU A 1170 -29.67 85.67 49.86
CA LEU A 1170 -28.65 86.68 49.58
C LEU A 1170 -28.41 87.50 50.86
N TYR A 1171 -27.16 87.61 51.29
CA TYR A 1171 -26.81 88.45 52.43
C TYR A 1171 -25.49 89.19 52.27
N ILE A 1172 -25.41 90.33 52.95
CA ILE A 1172 -24.23 91.20 52.97
C ILE A 1172 -23.85 91.45 54.42
N THR A 1173 -22.61 91.15 54.77
CA THR A 1173 -22.02 91.43 56.08
C THR A 1173 -20.84 92.36 55.92
N CYS A 1174 -20.72 93.36 56.78
CA CYS A 1174 -19.55 94.21 56.87
C CYS A 1174 -18.94 94.03 58.27
N HIS A 1175 -17.68 93.62 58.33
CA HIS A 1175 -16.96 93.35 59.58
C HIS A 1175 -15.56 93.97 59.54
N GLN A 1176 -15.00 94.25 60.72
CA GLN A 1176 -13.60 94.64 60.87
C GLN A 1176 -12.74 93.36 60.90
N ASP A 1177 -11.56 93.36 60.30
CA ASP A 1177 -10.79 92.11 60.08
C ASP A 1177 -10.19 91.48 61.37
N ASP A 1178 -10.34 92.06 62.57
CA ASP A 1178 -9.61 91.67 63.79
C ASP A 1178 -10.37 91.62 65.15
N ASP A 1179 -11.68 91.97 65.27
CA ASP A 1179 -12.42 91.83 66.56
C ASP A 1179 -13.97 91.84 66.42
N ASP A 1180 -14.68 91.00 67.20
CA ASP A 1180 -16.16 90.90 67.26
C ASP A 1180 -16.79 92.04 68.11
N CYS A 1181 -16.62 93.30 67.69
CA CYS A 1181 -17.27 94.46 68.32
C CYS A 1181 -18.40 95.03 67.45
N ASP A 1182 -19.48 95.53 68.10
CA ASP A 1182 -20.67 96.18 67.48
C ASP A 1182 -20.37 97.55 66.83
N ASN A 1183 -19.26 97.68 66.10
CA ASN A 1183 -18.77 98.93 65.50
C ASN A 1183 -19.46 99.29 64.17
N VAL A 1184 -20.33 98.42 63.65
CA VAL A 1184 -21.09 98.62 62.40
C VAL A 1184 -22.58 98.49 62.68
N SER A 1185 -23.35 99.53 62.34
CA SER A 1185 -24.82 99.47 62.38
C SER A 1185 -25.39 99.31 60.98
N VAL A 1186 -26.29 98.32 60.83
CA VAL A 1186 -26.99 98.05 59.57
C VAL A 1186 -28.28 98.86 59.52
N LEU A 1187 -28.43 99.66 58.48
CA LEU A 1187 -29.64 100.40 58.14
C LEU A 1187 -30.31 99.71 56.94
N GLY A 1188 -31.47 99.09 57.19
CA GLY A 1188 -32.23 98.36 56.16
C GLY A 1188 -32.05 96.84 56.26
N VAL A 1189 -32.25 96.15 55.13
CA VAL A 1189 -32.26 94.69 55.06
C VAL A 1189 -30.94 94.20 54.48
N ASN A 1190 -30.14 93.52 55.30
CA ASN A 1190 -28.87 92.91 54.91
C ASN A 1190 -28.98 91.40 54.60
N THR A 1191 -30.17 90.81 54.78
CA THR A 1191 -30.48 89.40 54.53
C THR A 1191 -31.81 89.29 53.78
N ALA A 1192 -31.80 88.76 52.56
CA ALA A 1192 -32.97 88.61 51.70
C ALA A 1192 -33.16 87.15 51.29
N PHE A 1193 -34.30 86.57 51.69
CA PHE A 1193 -34.70 85.21 51.32
C PHE A 1193 -35.66 85.25 50.13
N PHE A 1194 -35.37 84.44 49.12
CA PHE A 1194 -36.14 84.28 47.90
C PHE A 1194 -36.62 82.83 47.79
N GLU A 1195 -37.91 82.60 47.94
CA GLU A 1195 -38.52 81.26 48.01
C GLU A 1195 -38.39 80.47 46.69
N THR A 1196 -38.44 81.15 45.55
CA THR A 1196 -38.18 80.56 44.23
C THR A 1196 -37.44 81.54 43.33
N VAL A 1197 -36.27 81.13 42.82
CA VAL A 1197 -35.53 81.86 41.78
C VAL A 1197 -35.82 81.26 40.40
N LYS A 1198 -35.93 82.12 39.38
CA LYS A 1198 -36.05 81.73 37.98
C LYS A 1198 -34.79 82.08 37.21
N GLN A 1199 -34.49 81.34 36.14
CA GLN A 1199 -33.40 81.67 35.21
C GLN A 1199 -33.55 83.12 34.69
N GLY A 1200 -32.46 83.89 34.73
CA GLY A 1200 -32.43 85.30 34.35
C GLY A 1200 -33.11 86.27 35.33
N GLN A 1201 -33.55 85.81 36.51
CA GLN A 1201 -34.11 86.69 37.54
C GLN A 1201 -32.98 87.30 38.38
N SER A 1202 -32.83 88.62 38.34
CA SER A 1202 -31.91 89.36 39.21
C SER A 1202 -32.49 89.53 40.62
N LEU A 1203 -31.80 88.99 41.62
CA LEU A 1203 -32.10 89.13 43.04
C LEU A 1203 -31.37 90.36 43.58
N LEU A 1204 -32.10 91.33 44.13
CA LEU A 1204 -31.54 92.62 44.57
C LEU A 1204 -31.61 92.76 46.09
N ILE A 1205 -30.52 93.19 46.71
CA ILE A 1205 -30.50 93.66 48.09
C ILE A 1205 -29.78 95.02 48.18
N ASN A 1206 -30.21 95.87 49.11
CA ASN A 1206 -29.65 97.22 49.32
C ASN A 1206 -29.65 97.62 50.81
N PRO A 1207 -28.80 96.99 51.65
CA PRO A 1207 -28.48 97.52 52.97
C PRO A 1207 -27.58 98.75 52.86
N ALA A 1208 -27.71 99.64 53.84
CA ALA A 1208 -26.75 100.68 54.10
C ALA A 1208 -25.99 100.39 55.41
N PHE A 1209 -24.68 100.59 55.43
CA PHE A 1209 -23.84 100.36 56.60
C PHE A 1209 -23.37 101.70 57.17
N LEU A 1210 -23.48 101.87 58.48
CA LEU A 1210 -22.97 103.03 59.21
C LEU A 1210 -21.85 102.56 60.14
N ILE A 1211 -20.64 103.06 59.92
CA ILE A 1211 -19.42 102.58 60.58
C ILE A 1211 -18.98 103.59 61.64
N HIS A 1212 -18.86 103.14 62.89
CA HIS A 1212 -18.68 104.01 64.06
C HIS A 1212 -17.22 104.33 64.41
N CYS A 1213 -16.25 103.56 63.90
CA CYS A 1213 -14.82 103.71 64.23
C CYS A 1213 -13.93 103.57 62.99
N GLY A 1214 -12.76 104.23 62.98
CA GLY A 1214 -11.79 104.08 61.90
C GLY A 1214 -11.16 102.68 61.86
N GLY A 1215 -10.83 102.18 60.66
CA GLY A 1215 -10.27 100.84 60.49
C GLY A 1215 -10.40 100.28 59.07
N ILE A 1216 -9.86 99.08 58.86
CA ILE A 1216 -10.06 98.30 57.63
C ILE A 1216 -11.27 97.39 57.84
N TYR A 1217 -12.27 97.52 56.99
CA TYR A 1217 -13.49 96.73 57.02
C TYR A 1217 -13.62 95.93 55.73
N THR A 1218 -14.07 94.69 55.84
CA THR A 1218 -14.37 93.82 54.71
C THR A 1218 -15.88 93.71 54.56
N ILE A 1219 -16.41 94.04 53.38
CA ILE A 1219 -17.76 93.65 52.97
C ILE A 1219 -17.67 92.28 52.30
N ASP A 1220 -18.38 91.32 52.88
CA ASP A 1220 -18.52 89.97 52.39
C ASP A 1220 -19.98 89.78 51.92
N ILE A 1221 -20.16 89.46 50.64
CA ILE A 1221 -21.46 89.33 49.96
C ILE A 1221 -21.62 87.87 49.54
N LYS A 1222 -22.68 87.21 50.02
CA LYS A 1222 -22.90 85.77 49.86
C LYS A 1222 -24.31 85.46 49.39
N CYS A 1223 -24.44 84.52 48.47
CA CYS A 1223 -25.71 83.96 48.01
C CYS A 1223 -25.69 82.47 48.30
N VAL A 1224 -26.52 82.02 49.24
CA VAL A 1224 -26.69 80.59 49.55
C VAL A 1224 -27.88 80.07 48.78
N VAL A 1225 -27.65 79.17 47.82
CA VAL A 1225 -28.73 78.46 47.12
C VAL A 1225 -29.01 77.16 47.87
N ILE A 1226 -30.23 77.04 48.38
CA ILE A 1226 -30.69 75.90 49.16
C ILE A 1226 -31.45 74.95 48.23
N SER A 1227 -30.95 73.73 48.09
CA SER A 1227 -31.61 72.66 47.32
C SER A 1227 -32.57 71.84 48.18
N SER A 1228 -33.50 71.12 47.54
CA SER A 1228 -34.42 70.20 48.23
C SER A 1228 -33.75 68.89 48.72
N GLU A 1229 -32.47 68.69 48.46
CA GLU A 1229 -31.70 67.47 48.76
C GLU A 1229 -30.60 67.70 49.82
N GLU A 1230 -30.79 68.69 50.69
CA GLU A 1230 -29.90 69.06 51.82
C GLU A 1230 -28.47 69.50 51.45
N VAL A 1231 -28.18 69.79 50.18
CA VAL A 1231 -26.93 70.47 49.77
C VAL A 1231 -27.15 71.98 49.72
N GLU A 1232 -26.43 72.72 50.57
CA GLU A 1232 -26.32 74.17 50.55
C GLU A 1232 -25.13 74.60 49.66
N GLU A 1233 -25.40 75.31 48.56
CA GLU A 1233 -24.35 75.88 47.71
C GLU A 1233 -24.17 77.37 48.02
N THR A 1234 -23.05 77.72 48.67
CA THR A 1234 -22.72 79.11 49.01
C THR A 1234 -21.80 79.74 47.95
N PHE A 1235 -22.32 80.73 47.25
CA PHE A 1235 -21.59 81.55 46.28
C PHE A 1235 -21.13 82.84 46.95
N HIS A 1236 -19.83 83.12 46.89
CA HIS A 1236 -19.23 84.35 47.39
C HIS A 1236 -18.95 85.31 46.23
N TYR A 1237 -19.25 86.59 46.42
CA TYR A 1237 -18.66 87.64 45.60
C TYR A 1237 -17.25 87.99 46.12
N HIS A 1238 -16.48 88.75 45.34
CA HIS A 1238 -15.14 89.19 45.75
C HIS A 1238 -15.23 90.11 46.99
N PRO A 1239 -14.48 89.85 48.08
CA PRO A 1239 -14.58 90.63 49.31
C PRO A 1239 -14.12 92.08 49.07
N VAL A 1240 -14.94 93.05 49.44
CA VAL A 1240 -14.66 94.48 49.24
C VAL A 1240 -13.94 95.01 50.48
N LYS A 1241 -12.66 95.38 50.36
CA LYS A 1241 -11.94 96.05 51.45
C LYS A 1241 -12.15 97.56 51.40
N LEU A 1242 -12.62 98.09 52.52
CA LEU A 1242 -12.87 99.51 52.80
C LEU A 1242 -11.83 100.02 53.80
N HIS A 1243 -11.34 101.23 53.62
CA HIS A 1243 -10.45 101.90 54.57
C HIS A 1243 -11.17 103.12 55.17
N VAL A 1244 -11.66 102.99 56.40
CA VAL A 1244 -12.48 104.00 57.08
C VAL A 1244 -11.62 104.90 57.95
N ILE A 1245 -11.77 106.22 57.80
CA ILE A 1245 -10.91 107.26 58.39
C ILE A 1245 -11.73 108.12 59.35
N GLU A 1246 -11.20 108.35 60.56
CA GLU A 1246 -11.81 109.24 61.55
C GLU A 1246 -11.64 110.72 61.18
N ILE A 1247 -12.75 111.47 61.21
CA ILE A 1247 -12.74 112.92 61.03
C ILE A 1247 -12.38 113.57 62.37
N ALA A 1248 -11.19 114.16 62.46
CA ALA A 1248 -10.77 114.91 63.64
C ALA A 1248 -11.48 116.27 63.72
N ASP A 1249 -12.33 116.44 64.72
CA ASP A 1249 -13.06 117.69 64.98
C ASP A 1249 -12.07 118.81 65.39
N SER A 1250 -11.98 119.87 64.58
CA SER A 1250 -10.97 120.92 64.73
C SER A 1250 -11.54 122.19 65.37
N ALA A 1251 -11.88 122.14 66.67
CA ALA A 1251 -11.80 123.28 67.60
C ALA A 1251 -12.25 122.95 69.05
N PHE A 1252 -11.34 122.42 69.88
CA PHE A 1252 -10.75 123.23 70.97
C PHE A 1252 -9.42 122.65 71.48
#